data_AF-A0A6T0BMX0-F1
#
_entry.id   AF-A0A6T0BMX0-F1
#
_cell.length_a   1.000
_cell.length_b   1.000
_cell.length_c   1.000
_cell.angle_alpha   90.00
_cell.angle_beta   90.00
_cell.angle_gamma   90.00
#
_symmetry.space_group_name_H-M   'P 1'
#
loop_
_entity.id
_entity.type
_entity.pdbx_description
1 polymer ?
#
loop_
_entity_poly.entity_id
_entity_poly.type
_entity_poly.pdbx_seq_one_letter_code
_entity_poly.pdbx_strand_id
1 'polypeptide(L)'
;MCSFANGSAEFAVKVFSLVATFLVARALTITAHEVSHFATARFLGWHDSSISLPFLSLGHPQTKVPGLNPARAQASIVRHAGWCFSLALALFVCTTCSSPTAFAATLTALDALSSDFFGAHPDGYATAAPSGSVFFCGNFGVLLLNGLKGAKVLELLRQMLRVTMVRGAQSAGLVTYKPRNGSSVGVRSRVVNGKRTDLSHLLLRKFKSALGGSAVNSTNTSPQLFQGHTRFATSSICNLSGCHPHQWTPPQRLMHWQWGKAEARYVGAVRNVEGYITHNGDLDFFSVNGSTLPLPQLQGMLSRVLGQPMPSDVDSVCIAGLLDLLRTKGLWGPSVRYAFVFSALKPSGVNKLAAELASLKKILDAVAQAFEEQWAQLLMSPPTDVESGEGPITDEASAVARLSSLMEKRMLELVVKRASLTPLVESLEALLPPVSNDRGVPEVAHRNLVVGAVQAFFHQDLLKAGFDLMKGSMGSFGLVLSHSLDADKEAVFAARGQTMSVAFYPSAGFVMFGSESAATKVGLGLSEEESAGSFRFDLDDVVGEVLLLRWGENEADVESRRLAASRGTSASGRDADTKLAEIFRYGQDSSFVLSGANFLENNWHHPLQSRKLQLAGNPLVDPLPEITVADPIGRDILELPDLLRAIKEDFADPSHESLNRITAWTFTNKLRQRLLKRQRGEADDSIDLLIIGCEVSLWVGEQFAADMRLVFPKLKILALSSNKLLGQLGQMMPIPQIGFQVNEATLNLTNTVVLGISHSGGTFGTLAGCNLLRSYTHSIFVVTSEWDTQVARAVRIEGEVGEGVELRSQFVFSTGCGVRTAEPCTITVAATHHLLTQLLMFVMGYLARFETKEKLGGSSYEMEEVQELELLNRALCGGLREIVGDGRTGTTPTSRALRQYGRRWAWHVLEAPISWIVSAIYILVTVMVTTPLVAIVEAAIGQPLPAFDDEAEAWLVTVKYIVNVADSVIYAFLPWWTTVAIRLVQQRPWLHRVAGRSILIGDVPWVAQSVEAFASKTFALAYSIATASVASANPNDHLVHRHTHRVVRGSLLVVGRPDGRLSSLTTAEAACCLSVRSAVHRAFCFPSERILRAELLIVLSIASVSPIALRPVVFAPCLQHSASCLLHPFCLSATSCSRKSLFMHFLTPCPRRH
;
A
#
# COMPACT_ATOMS: atom_id res chain seq x y z
N MET A 1 -46.59 -1.35 54.12
CA MET A 1 -45.82 -2.27 53.24
C MET A 1 -46.69 -3.03 52.23
N CYS A 2 -47.92 -3.47 52.53
CA CYS A 2 -48.79 -4.15 51.54
C CYS A 2 -49.33 -3.28 50.37
N SER A 3 -49.38 -1.95 50.50
CA SER A 3 -49.80 -1.05 49.40
C SER A 3 -48.72 -0.84 48.33
N PHE A 4 -47.44 -1.00 48.67
CA PHE A 4 -46.33 -0.86 47.71
C PHE A 4 -46.14 -2.12 46.84
N ALA A 5 -46.46 -3.31 47.37
CA ALA A 5 -46.33 -4.59 46.66
C ALA A 5 -47.41 -4.80 45.57
N ASN A 6 -48.64 -4.30 45.80
CA ASN A 6 -49.71 -4.40 44.80
C ASN A 6 -49.48 -3.45 43.60
N GLY A 7 -48.91 -2.27 43.82
CA GLY A 7 -48.55 -1.34 42.74
C GLY A 7 -47.43 -1.86 41.82
N SER A 8 -46.46 -2.61 42.37
CA SER A 8 -45.37 -3.20 41.58
C SER A 8 -45.81 -4.37 40.70
N ALA A 9 -46.77 -5.19 41.15
CA ALA A 9 -47.30 -6.30 40.37
C ALA A 9 -48.16 -5.81 39.20
N GLU A 10 -49.01 -4.80 39.44
CA GLU A 10 -49.86 -4.22 38.40
C GLU A 10 -49.04 -3.44 37.35
N PHE A 11 -47.97 -2.76 37.78
CA PHE A 11 -47.01 -2.13 36.88
C PHE A 11 -46.24 -3.15 36.03
N ALA A 12 -45.75 -4.24 36.63
CA ALA A 12 -45.05 -5.30 35.90
C ALA A 12 -45.95 -5.98 34.86
N VAL A 13 -47.22 -6.23 35.17
CA VAL A 13 -48.19 -6.79 34.22
C VAL A 13 -48.48 -5.81 33.08
N LYS A 14 -48.64 -4.51 33.36
CA LYS A 14 -48.85 -3.48 32.31
C LYS A 14 -47.62 -3.33 31.41
N VAL A 15 -46.41 -3.33 31.98
CA VAL A 15 -45.15 -3.28 31.19
C VAL A 15 -44.98 -4.55 30.36
N PHE A 16 -45.23 -5.73 30.92
CA PHE A 16 -45.14 -6.99 30.19
C PHE A 16 -46.14 -7.05 29.03
N SER A 17 -47.38 -6.62 29.27
CA SER A 17 -48.39 -6.51 28.21
C SER A 17 -47.98 -5.52 27.12
N LEU A 18 -47.44 -4.35 27.48
CA LEU A 18 -47.00 -3.34 26.51
C LEU A 18 -45.84 -3.85 25.64
N VAL A 19 -44.87 -4.53 26.27
CA VAL A 19 -43.71 -5.13 25.58
C VAL A 19 -44.17 -6.28 24.69
N ALA A 20 -45.06 -7.15 25.17
CA ALA A 20 -45.62 -8.24 24.35
C ALA A 20 -46.38 -7.70 23.13
N THR A 21 -47.23 -6.67 23.31
CA THR A 21 -47.95 -6.02 22.21
C THR A 21 -46.99 -5.37 21.22
N PHE A 22 -45.93 -4.71 21.68
CA PHE A 22 -44.90 -4.15 20.81
C PHE A 22 -44.16 -5.23 20.00
N LEU A 23 -43.71 -6.30 20.65
CA LEU A 23 -42.97 -7.38 20.00
C LEU A 23 -43.81 -8.10 18.93
N VAL A 24 -45.08 -8.36 19.22
CA VAL A 24 -46.02 -8.95 18.26
C VAL A 24 -46.28 -7.99 17.11
N ALA A 25 -46.56 -6.72 17.39
CA ALA A 25 -46.76 -5.70 16.36
C ALA A 25 -45.53 -5.55 15.46
N ARG A 26 -44.33 -5.59 16.04
CA ARG A 26 -43.05 -5.49 15.33
C ARG A 26 -42.78 -6.67 14.42
N ALA A 27 -43.06 -7.88 14.86
CA ALA A 27 -42.95 -9.07 14.03
C ALA A 27 -43.93 -9.01 12.83
N LEU A 28 -45.17 -8.54 13.08
CA LEU A 28 -46.18 -8.38 12.03
C LEU A 28 -45.80 -7.31 11.01
N THR A 29 -45.30 -6.15 11.44
CA THR A 29 -44.92 -5.07 10.53
C THR A 29 -43.70 -5.43 9.69
N ILE A 30 -42.70 -6.11 10.26
CA ILE A 30 -41.54 -6.61 9.49
C ILE A 30 -41.97 -7.71 8.51
N THR A 31 -42.87 -8.61 8.93
CA THR A 31 -43.44 -9.61 8.01
C THR A 31 -44.13 -8.95 6.83
N ALA A 32 -44.96 -7.94 7.08
CA ALA A 32 -45.69 -7.22 6.05
C ALA A 32 -44.74 -6.47 5.09
N HIS A 33 -43.65 -5.89 5.62
CA HIS A 33 -42.58 -5.30 4.83
C HIS A 33 -41.95 -6.30 3.85
N GLU A 34 -41.48 -7.45 4.34
CA GLU A 34 -40.85 -8.48 3.50
C GLU A 34 -41.83 -9.08 2.47
N VAL A 35 -43.09 -9.28 2.87
CA VAL A 35 -44.15 -9.73 1.97
C VAL A 35 -44.37 -8.75 0.82
N SER A 36 -44.16 -7.44 1.03
CA SER A 36 -44.31 -6.44 -0.03
C SER A 36 -43.23 -6.57 -1.12
N HIS A 37 -41.98 -6.85 -0.74
CA HIS A 37 -40.91 -7.17 -1.69
C HIS A 37 -41.22 -8.47 -2.44
N PHE A 38 -41.63 -9.51 -1.72
CA PHE A 38 -41.96 -10.80 -2.29
C PHE A 38 -43.11 -10.72 -3.30
N ALA A 39 -44.20 -10.04 -2.93
CA ALA A 39 -45.38 -9.86 -3.78
C ALA A 39 -45.03 -9.06 -5.05
N THR A 40 -44.23 -8.01 -4.91
CA THR A 40 -43.76 -7.21 -6.06
C THR A 40 -42.86 -8.02 -6.98
N ALA A 41 -41.95 -8.82 -6.42
CA ALA A 41 -41.09 -9.71 -7.21
C ALA A 41 -41.89 -10.79 -7.96
N ARG A 42 -42.90 -11.40 -7.31
CA ARG A 42 -43.81 -12.35 -7.95
C ARG A 42 -44.63 -11.72 -9.07
N PHE A 43 -45.16 -10.51 -8.83
CA PHE A 43 -45.93 -9.77 -9.82
C PHE A 43 -45.10 -9.44 -11.07
N LEU A 44 -43.81 -9.15 -10.90
CA LEU A 44 -42.90 -8.86 -12.01
C LEU A 44 -42.27 -10.11 -12.67
N GLY A 45 -42.72 -11.32 -12.31
CA GLY A 45 -42.36 -12.58 -13.00
C GLY A 45 -41.25 -13.42 -12.34
N TRP A 46 -40.79 -13.08 -11.14
CA TRP A 46 -39.81 -13.90 -10.40
C TRP A 46 -40.49 -14.96 -9.54
N HIS A 47 -40.85 -16.09 -10.19
CA HIS A 47 -41.55 -17.21 -9.57
C HIS A 47 -40.73 -18.00 -8.53
N ASP A 48 -39.39 -17.87 -8.54
CA ASP A 48 -38.48 -18.52 -7.57
C ASP A 48 -38.15 -17.64 -6.36
N SER A 49 -38.80 -16.49 -6.21
CA SER A 49 -38.67 -15.66 -5.02
C SER A 49 -39.11 -16.45 -3.76
N SER A 50 -38.45 -16.19 -2.65
CA SER A 50 -38.71 -16.79 -1.33
C SER A 50 -38.54 -15.77 -0.21
N ILE A 51 -39.29 -15.94 0.87
CA ILE A 51 -39.26 -15.09 2.06
C ILE A 51 -38.78 -15.93 3.26
N SER A 52 -37.91 -15.36 4.08
CA SER A 52 -37.41 -15.99 5.32
C SER A 52 -37.67 -15.07 6.49
N LEU A 53 -38.36 -15.57 7.53
CA LEU A 53 -38.80 -14.80 8.70
C LEU A 53 -38.36 -15.47 10.02
N PRO A 54 -37.05 -15.47 10.33
CA PRO A 54 -36.54 -16.11 11.54
C PRO A 54 -36.77 -15.22 12.77
N PHE A 55 -37.98 -15.25 13.35
CA PHE A 55 -38.26 -14.49 14.58
C PHE A 55 -37.71 -15.13 15.86
N LEU A 56 -37.32 -16.42 15.81
CA LEU A 56 -36.85 -17.22 16.96
C LEU A 56 -35.37 -17.62 16.88
N SER A 57 -34.77 -17.61 15.69
CA SER A 57 -33.32 -17.71 15.49
C SER A 57 -32.82 -16.31 15.18
N LEU A 58 -31.69 -15.88 15.73
CA LEU A 58 -31.12 -14.51 15.64
C LEU A 58 -30.80 -14.00 14.21
N GLY A 59 -31.44 -14.53 13.15
CA GLY A 59 -31.33 -14.06 11.78
C GLY A 59 -32.23 -12.85 11.50
N HIS A 60 -31.91 -12.11 10.45
CA HIS A 60 -32.75 -11.01 9.96
C HIS A 60 -33.79 -11.54 8.96
N PRO A 61 -35.05 -11.08 9.03
CA PRO A 61 -36.03 -11.23 7.97
C PRO A 61 -35.45 -10.79 6.62
N GLN A 62 -35.68 -11.57 5.56
CA GLN A 62 -35.19 -11.25 4.22
C GLN A 62 -36.04 -11.91 3.14
N THR A 63 -36.23 -11.19 2.04
CA THR A 63 -36.80 -11.69 0.79
C THR A 63 -35.70 -11.93 -0.23
N LYS A 64 -35.54 -13.19 -0.66
CA LYS A 64 -34.60 -13.58 -1.71
C LYS A 64 -35.31 -13.65 -3.04
N VAL A 65 -34.77 -12.94 -4.03
CA VAL A 65 -35.26 -12.96 -5.41
C VAL A 65 -34.10 -13.45 -6.31
N PRO A 66 -34.00 -14.76 -6.58
CA PRO A 66 -32.92 -15.32 -7.40
C PRO A 66 -32.91 -14.69 -8.81
N GLY A 67 -31.72 -14.29 -9.30
CA GLY A 67 -31.54 -13.74 -10.64
C GLY A 67 -31.87 -12.25 -10.81
N LEU A 68 -32.15 -11.52 -9.72
CA LEU A 68 -32.40 -10.08 -9.76
C LEU A 68 -31.09 -9.28 -9.94
N ASN A 69 -30.87 -8.67 -11.11
CA ASN A 69 -29.70 -7.84 -11.39
C ASN A 69 -29.93 -6.39 -10.89
N PRO A 70 -29.09 -5.85 -9.98
CA PRO A 70 -29.29 -4.52 -9.39
C PRO A 70 -29.20 -3.35 -10.39
N ALA A 71 -28.66 -3.56 -11.61
CA ALA A 71 -28.55 -2.54 -12.64
C ALA A 71 -29.83 -2.35 -13.49
N ARG A 72 -30.87 -3.18 -13.33
CA ARG A 72 -32.11 -3.08 -14.11
C ARG A 72 -33.20 -2.29 -13.37
N ALA A 73 -34.00 -1.51 -14.10
CA ALA A 73 -35.11 -0.72 -13.56
C ALA A 73 -36.09 -1.55 -12.71
N GLN A 74 -36.32 -2.81 -13.06
CA GLN A 74 -37.21 -3.71 -12.31
C GLN A 74 -36.66 -4.08 -10.92
N ALA A 75 -35.35 -4.15 -10.73
CA ALA A 75 -34.75 -4.36 -9.41
C ALA A 75 -34.96 -3.15 -8.50
N SER A 76 -34.92 -1.94 -9.09
CA SER A 76 -35.30 -0.72 -8.40
C SER A 76 -36.76 -0.77 -7.95
N ILE A 77 -37.69 -1.26 -8.78
CA ILE A 77 -39.11 -1.36 -8.41
C ILE A 77 -39.32 -2.31 -7.23
N VAL A 78 -38.73 -3.52 -7.27
CA VAL A 78 -38.82 -4.48 -6.15
C VAL A 78 -38.23 -3.89 -4.87
N ARG A 79 -37.09 -3.18 -4.97
CA ARG A 79 -36.47 -2.52 -3.81
C ARG A 79 -37.34 -1.39 -3.26
N HIS A 80 -37.93 -0.54 -4.09
CA HIS A 80 -38.70 0.59 -3.59
C HIS A 80 -40.07 0.20 -3.02
N ALA A 81 -40.56 -1.02 -3.29
CA ALA A 81 -41.82 -1.51 -2.74
C ALA A 81 -41.83 -1.60 -1.20
N GLY A 82 -40.72 -2.02 -0.59
CA GLY A 82 -40.59 -2.23 0.86
C GLY A 82 -40.80 -0.97 1.67
N TRP A 83 -40.00 0.07 1.40
CA TRP A 83 -40.13 1.34 2.10
C TRP A 83 -41.45 2.06 1.78
N CYS A 84 -41.92 2.04 0.53
CA CYS A 84 -43.20 2.66 0.16
C CYS A 84 -44.36 2.03 0.95
N PHE A 85 -44.42 0.70 0.99
CA PHE A 85 -45.45 -0.03 1.73
C PHE A 85 -45.33 0.21 3.23
N SER A 86 -44.10 0.16 3.78
CA SER A 86 -43.87 0.32 5.22
C SER A 86 -44.23 1.74 5.70
N LEU A 87 -43.97 2.75 4.88
CA LEU A 87 -44.36 4.13 5.16
C LEU A 87 -45.88 4.29 5.15
N ALA A 88 -46.56 3.73 4.14
CA ALA A 88 -48.02 3.76 4.06
C ALA A 88 -48.66 3.01 5.25
N LEU A 89 -48.12 1.84 5.61
CA LEU A 89 -48.56 1.05 6.76
C LEU A 89 -48.34 1.82 8.07
N ALA A 90 -47.18 2.47 8.25
CA ALA A 90 -46.92 3.29 9.43
C ALA A 90 -47.90 4.46 9.54
N LEU A 91 -48.17 5.18 8.45
CA LEU A 91 -49.15 6.27 8.43
C LEU A 91 -50.55 5.76 8.79
N PHE A 92 -50.98 4.63 8.23
CA PHE A 92 -52.28 4.03 8.53
C PHE A 92 -52.40 3.57 10.00
N VAL A 93 -51.41 2.84 10.50
CA VAL A 93 -51.41 2.32 11.87
C VAL A 93 -51.31 3.45 12.91
N CYS A 94 -50.55 4.51 12.63
CA CYS A 94 -50.47 5.69 13.50
C CYS A 94 -51.81 6.42 13.63
N THR A 95 -52.73 6.29 12.66
CA THR A 95 -54.07 6.90 12.73
C THR A 95 -55.13 6.00 13.39
N THR A 96 -54.86 4.70 13.56
CA THR A 96 -55.91 3.71 13.90
C THR A 96 -55.60 2.80 15.09
N CYS A 97 -54.34 2.72 15.54
CA CYS A 97 -53.90 1.74 16.52
C CYS A 97 -53.20 2.36 17.74
N SER A 98 -53.07 1.56 18.81
CA SER A 98 -52.40 1.96 20.05
C SER A 98 -50.91 2.33 19.87
N SER A 99 -50.38 3.15 20.79
CA SER A 99 -48.98 3.65 20.79
C SER A 99 -47.92 2.57 20.54
N PRO A 100 -47.96 1.36 21.15
CA PRO A 100 -46.94 0.33 20.90
C PRO A 100 -46.96 -0.20 19.46
N THR A 101 -48.15 -0.34 18.87
CA THR A 101 -48.32 -0.81 17.49
C THR A 101 -47.89 0.26 16.48
N ALA A 102 -48.28 1.51 16.73
CA ALA A 102 -47.85 2.67 15.94
C ALA A 102 -46.33 2.85 15.98
N PHE A 103 -45.72 2.67 17.16
CA PHE A 103 -44.27 2.74 17.32
C PHE A 103 -43.55 1.62 16.57
N ALA A 104 -44.03 0.38 16.65
CA ALA A 104 -43.48 -0.76 15.91
C ALA A 104 -43.54 -0.55 14.39
N ALA A 105 -44.66 -0.04 13.87
CA ALA A 105 -44.83 0.25 12.44
C ALA A 105 -43.93 1.39 11.96
N THR A 106 -43.83 2.47 12.75
CA THR A 106 -42.94 3.61 12.47
C THR A 106 -41.47 3.18 12.45
N LEU A 107 -41.06 2.35 13.41
CA LEU A 107 -39.70 1.81 13.44
C LEU A 107 -39.43 0.91 12.22
N THR A 108 -40.44 0.18 11.71
CA THR A 108 -40.25 -0.66 10.52
C THR A 108 -40.14 0.19 9.26
N ALA A 109 -40.89 1.29 9.18
CA ALA A 109 -40.76 2.27 8.10
C ALA A 109 -39.40 2.96 8.09
N LEU A 110 -38.85 3.30 9.27
CA LEU A 110 -37.51 3.89 9.39
C LEU A 110 -36.42 2.91 8.96
N ASP A 111 -36.50 1.65 9.39
CA ASP A 111 -35.58 0.61 8.95
C ASP A 111 -35.66 0.41 7.43
N ALA A 112 -36.87 0.32 6.87
CA ALA A 112 -37.11 0.17 5.44
C ALA A 112 -36.59 1.37 4.62
N LEU A 113 -36.76 2.60 5.10
CA LEU A 113 -36.18 3.79 4.46
C LEU A 113 -34.65 3.71 4.46
N SER A 114 -34.05 3.25 5.56
CA SER A 114 -32.61 3.09 5.67
C SER A 114 -32.07 2.00 4.73
N SER A 115 -32.71 0.82 4.69
CA SER A 115 -32.27 -0.33 3.88
C SER A 115 -32.57 -0.14 2.39
N ASP A 116 -33.79 0.26 2.04
CA ASP A 116 -34.30 0.16 0.67
C ASP A 116 -34.18 1.45 -0.12
N PHE A 117 -34.41 2.59 0.53
CA PHE A 117 -34.37 3.91 -0.13
C PHE A 117 -32.95 4.46 -0.14
N PHE A 118 -32.30 4.51 1.03
CA PHE A 118 -30.92 4.98 1.14
C PHE A 118 -29.87 3.93 0.78
N GLY A 119 -30.26 2.66 0.65
CA GLY A 119 -29.34 1.56 0.33
C GLY A 119 -28.31 1.31 1.44
N ALA A 120 -28.62 1.66 2.69
CA ALA A 120 -27.74 1.46 3.82
C ALA A 120 -27.77 -0.02 4.24
N HIS A 121 -27.07 -0.86 3.48
CA HIS A 121 -26.71 -2.21 3.94
C HIS A 121 -25.47 -2.12 4.84
N PRO A 122 -25.31 -3.00 5.85
CA PRO A 122 -24.05 -3.17 6.58
C PRO A 122 -22.81 -3.43 5.69
N ASP A 123 -23.03 -3.74 4.41
CA ASP A 123 -22.01 -3.96 3.40
C ASP A 123 -22.05 -2.82 2.37
N GLY A 124 -21.16 -1.84 2.56
CA GLY A 124 -21.20 -0.54 1.88
C GLY A 124 -20.88 -0.55 0.38
N TYR A 125 -21.46 0.42 -0.33
CA TYR A 125 -21.06 0.81 -1.68
C TYR A 125 -20.33 2.16 -1.66
N ALA A 126 -19.18 2.18 -2.33
CA ALA A 126 -18.27 3.30 -2.46
C ALA A 126 -18.50 4.07 -3.77
N THR A 127 -18.40 5.40 -3.74
CA THR A 127 -18.09 6.21 -4.92
C THR A 127 -17.10 7.32 -4.58
N ALA A 128 -16.27 7.61 -5.59
CA ALA A 128 -15.27 8.69 -5.73
C ALA A 128 -13.89 8.48 -5.07
N ALA A 129 -12.91 8.10 -5.90
CA ALA A 129 -11.48 8.25 -5.64
C ALA A 129 -10.94 9.49 -6.39
N PRO A 130 -10.09 10.33 -5.77
CA PRO A 130 -9.22 11.24 -6.50
C PRO A 130 -7.87 10.58 -6.80
N SER A 131 -7.37 10.88 -8.01
CA SER A 131 -6.02 10.74 -8.56
C SER A 131 -4.94 10.24 -7.59
N GLY A 132 -4.64 8.94 -7.64
CA GLY A 132 -3.64 8.31 -6.78
C GLY A 132 -2.32 8.06 -7.49
N SER A 133 -1.25 8.58 -6.92
CA SER A 133 0.12 8.06 -7.06
C SER A 133 0.16 6.54 -6.94
N VAL A 134 0.95 5.88 -7.79
CA VAL A 134 1.07 4.41 -7.81
C VAL A 134 1.77 3.95 -6.52
N PHE A 135 1.08 3.13 -5.74
CA PHE A 135 1.61 2.50 -4.52
C PHE A 135 1.63 0.98 -4.68
N PHE A 136 2.64 0.31 -4.14
CA PHE A 136 3.01 -1.07 -4.50
C PHE A 136 2.90 -2.07 -3.34
N CYS A 137 2.56 -3.30 -3.71
CA CYS A 137 2.48 -4.52 -2.90
C CYS A 137 3.81 -4.94 -2.28
N GLY A 138 3.77 -5.91 -1.35
CA GLY A 138 4.99 -6.37 -0.70
C GLY A 138 4.85 -7.70 0.04
N ASN A 139 5.80 -8.61 -0.19
CA ASN A 139 5.94 -9.84 0.57
C ASN A 139 6.50 -9.55 1.97
N PHE A 140 6.13 -10.36 2.94
CA PHE A 140 6.74 -10.40 4.27
C PHE A 140 6.59 -11.80 4.87
N GLY A 141 7.53 -12.22 5.70
CA GLY A 141 7.40 -13.50 6.38
C GLY A 141 8.58 -13.90 7.23
N VAL A 142 8.38 -14.99 7.97
CA VAL A 142 9.36 -15.54 8.91
C VAL A 142 9.39 -17.05 8.74
N LEU A 143 10.58 -17.61 8.57
CA LEU A 143 10.86 -19.03 8.79
C LEU A 143 11.40 -19.18 10.21
N LEU A 144 10.59 -19.77 11.08
CA LEU A 144 10.97 -20.10 12.45
C LEU A 144 11.72 -21.43 12.42
N LEU A 145 12.97 -21.47 12.89
CA LEU A 145 13.76 -22.70 12.95
C LEU A 145 13.71 -23.34 14.35
N ASN A 146 13.51 -22.53 15.39
CA ASN A 146 13.40 -22.98 16.77
C ASN A 146 12.03 -22.61 17.39
N GLY A 147 11.27 -23.61 17.84
CA GLY A 147 9.93 -23.48 18.42
C GLY A 147 9.83 -22.68 19.73
N LEU A 148 10.94 -22.48 20.45
CA LEU A 148 10.98 -21.79 21.75
C LEU A 148 10.56 -20.31 21.71
N LYS A 149 10.35 -19.74 20.50
CA LYS A 149 9.94 -18.33 20.31
C LYS A 149 8.62 -18.16 19.57
N GLY A 150 7.77 -19.20 19.49
CA GLY A 150 6.44 -19.13 18.87
C GLY A 150 5.56 -17.99 19.39
N ALA A 151 5.70 -17.60 20.67
CA ALA A 151 4.99 -16.46 21.24
C ALA A 151 5.38 -15.09 20.63
N LYS A 152 6.63 -14.94 20.16
CA LYS A 152 7.14 -13.69 19.57
C LYS A 152 6.83 -13.58 18.07
N VAL A 153 6.55 -14.68 17.36
CA VAL A 153 6.42 -14.67 15.88
C VAL A 153 5.31 -13.73 15.38
N LEU A 154 4.17 -13.69 16.08
CA LEU A 154 3.06 -12.82 15.70
C LEU A 154 3.38 -11.34 15.94
N GLU A 155 4.24 -11.03 16.92
CA GLU A 155 4.72 -9.66 17.16
C GLU A 155 5.71 -9.25 16.06
N LEU A 156 6.66 -10.12 15.72
CA LEU A 156 7.59 -9.88 14.62
C LEU A 156 6.83 -9.66 13.31
N LEU A 157 5.89 -10.55 12.97
CA LEU A 157 5.04 -10.41 11.78
C LEU A 157 4.19 -9.12 11.83
N ARG A 158 3.74 -8.67 13.00
CA ARG A 158 3.02 -7.39 13.15
C ARG A 158 3.90 -6.21 12.78
N GLN A 159 5.12 -6.19 13.29
CA GLN A 159 6.09 -5.13 13.02
C GLN A 159 6.52 -5.13 11.54
N MET A 160 6.82 -6.30 10.99
CA MET A 160 7.13 -6.46 9.55
C MET A 160 5.97 -5.93 8.70
N LEU A 161 4.75 -6.36 9.01
CA LEU A 161 3.55 -5.94 8.30
C LEU A 161 3.36 -4.42 8.37
N ARG A 162 3.56 -3.78 9.53
CA ARG A 162 3.48 -2.31 9.65
C ARG A 162 4.50 -1.58 8.78
N VAL A 163 5.73 -2.08 8.67
CA VAL A 163 6.75 -1.52 7.77
C VAL A 163 6.36 -1.71 6.31
N THR A 164 5.88 -2.90 5.92
CA THR A 164 5.44 -3.17 4.54
C THR A 164 4.20 -2.35 4.16
N MET A 165 3.31 -2.07 5.13
CA MET A 165 2.07 -1.32 4.92
C MET A 165 2.25 0.18 4.69
N VAL A 166 3.43 0.76 4.95
CA VAL A 166 3.71 2.22 4.82
C VAL A 166 3.33 2.76 3.43
N ARG A 167 3.29 1.88 2.43
CA ARG A 167 2.88 2.23 1.07
C ARG A 167 1.35 2.41 0.92
N GLY A 168 0.52 2.34 1.97
CA GLY A 168 -0.98 2.37 1.90
C GLY A 168 -1.78 1.04 1.75
N ALA A 169 -1.46 -0.03 2.49
CA ALA A 169 -1.97 -1.39 2.17
C ALA A 169 -3.48 -1.53 2.40
N GLN A 170 -4.17 -2.15 1.43
CA GLN A 170 -5.64 -2.30 1.46
C GLN A 170 -6.10 -3.73 1.72
N SER A 171 -5.26 -4.73 1.50
CA SER A 171 -5.55 -6.11 1.85
C SER A 171 -4.27 -6.84 2.22
N ALA A 172 -4.37 -7.91 2.98
CA ALA A 172 -3.23 -8.73 3.33
C ALA A 172 -3.67 -10.16 3.63
N GLY A 173 -2.73 -11.07 3.47
CA GLY A 173 -2.90 -12.43 3.93
C GLY A 173 -1.61 -13.05 4.45
N LEU A 174 -1.80 -14.19 5.10
CA LEU A 174 -0.75 -14.96 5.73
C LEU A 174 -1.11 -16.44 5.61
N VAL A 175 -0.13 -17.28 5.28
CA VAL A 175 -0.24 -18.72 5.28
C VAL A 175 0.91 -19.34 6.07
N THR A 176 0.62 -20.46 6.72
CA THR A 176 1.62 -21.37 7.28
C THR A 176 1.16 -22.80 7.08
N TYR A 177 2.04 -23.77 7.26
CA TYR A 177 1.70 -25.19 7.22
C TYR A 177 1.65 -25.77 8.62
N LYS A 178 0.72 -26.71 8.82
CA LYS A 178 0.61 -27.50 10.04
C LYS A 178 0.68 -28.99 9.75
N PRO A 179 1.41 -29.76 10.56
CA PRO A 179 1.37 -31.20 10.49
C PRO A 179 -0.02 -31.71 10.90
N ARG A 180 -0.58 -32.62 10.10
CA ARG A 180 -1.85 -33.32 10.32
C ARG A 180 -1.77 -34.72 9.69
N ASN A 181 -1.84 -35.77 10.53
CA ASN A 181 -1.84 -37.17 10.09
C ASN A 181 -0.69 -37.53 9.12
N GLY A 182 0.54 -37.09 9.45
CA GLY A 182 1.73 -37.33 8.63
C GLY A 182 1.81 -36.47 7.36
N SER A 183 0.90 -35.53 7.12
CA SER A 183 0.95 -34.60 5.99
C SER A 183 0.91 -33.15 6.48
N SER A 184 1.32 -32.20 5.67
CA SER A 184 1.22 -30.78 5.98
C SER A 184 -0.01 -30.16 5.32
N VAL A 185 -0.77 -29.37 6.07
CA VAL A 185 -1.96 -28.67 5.60
C VAL A 185 -1.79 -27.17 5.82
N GLY A 186 -2.10 -26.38 4.80
CA GLY A 186 -2.05 -24.94 4.84
C GLY A 186 -3.14 -24.35 5.73
N VAL A 187 -2.74 -23.44 6.62
CA VAL A 187 -3.64 -22.55 7.34
C VAL A 187 -3.47 -21.17 6.77
N ARG A 188 -4.41 -20.74 5.92
CA ARG A 188 -4.41 -19.44 5.25
C ARG A 188 -5.46 -18.51 5.84
N SER A 189 -5.08 -17.28 6.14
CA SER A 189 -6.02 -16.18 6.44
C SER A 189 -5.78 -15.01 5.50
N ARG A 190 -6.89 -14.41 5.05
CA ARG A 190 -6.90 -13.24 4.17
C ARG A 190 -7.91 -12.23 4.70
N VAL A 191 -7.57 -10.96 4.60
CA VAL A 191 -8.41 -9.84 5.04
C VAL A 191 -8.32 -8.71 4.03
N VAL A 192 -9.44 -8.03 3.82
CA VAL A 192 -9.50 -6.74 3.13
C VAL A 192 -9.69 -5.70 4.22
N ASN A 193 -8.86 -4.66 4.17
CA ASN A 193 -8.90 -3.59 5.15
C ASN A 193 -10.17 -2.76 4.93
N GLY A 194 -10.89 -2.48 6.00
CA GLY A 194 -11.85 -1.40 5.99
C GLY A 194 -11.11 -0.06 6.01
N LYS A 195 -11.81 1.03 5.64
CA LYS A 195 -11.26 2.39 5.65
C LYS A 195 -10.66 2.80 7.01
N ARG A 196 -11.09 2.18 8.12
CA ARG A 196 -10.74 2.60 9.50
C ARG A 196 -10.22 1.47 10.38
N THR A 197 -9.63 0.44 9.78
CA THR A 197 -9.08 -0.69 10.51
C THR A 197 -7.56 -0.76 10.37
N ASP A 198 -6.89 -1.21 11.43
CA ASP A 198 -5.48 -1.60 11.36
C ASP A 198 -5.39 -3.00 10.72
N LEU A 199 -4.93 -3.05 9.48
CA LEU A 199 -4.78 -4.29 8.71
C LEU A 199 -3.88 -5.30 9.42
N SER A 200 -2.84 -4.83 10.12
CA SER A 200 -1.92 -5.70 10.87
C SER A 200 -2.62 -6.39 12.03
N HIS A 201 -3.45 -5.64 12.75
CA HIS A 201 -4.25 -6.18 13.84
C HIS A 201 -5.35 -7.12 13.34
N LEU A 202 -6.04 -6.74 12.25
CA LEU A 202 -7.12 -7.51 11.65
C LEU A 202 -6.64 -8.87 11.13
N LEU A 203 -5.56 -8.89 10.35
CA LEU A 203 -4.98 -10.11 9.78
C LEU A 203 -4.52 -11.06 10.89
N LEU A 204 -3.71 -10.56 11.82
CA LEU A 204 -3.12 -11.40 12.86
C LEU A 204 -4.16 -11.92 13.85
N ARG A 205 -5.21 -11.14 14.15
CA ARG A 205 -6.34 -11.62 14.96
C ARG A 205 -7.07 -12.76 14.26
N LYS A 206 -7.39 -12.62 12.98
CA LYS A 206 -8.06 -13.67 12.19
C LYS A 206 -7.17 -14.91 12.06
N PHE A 207 -5.88 -14.71 11.80
CA PHE A 207 -4.91 -15.79 11.67
C PHE A 207 -4.69 -16.54 12.98
N LYS A 208 -4.55 -15.84 14.11
CA LYS A 208 -4.47 -16.47 15.45
C LYS A 208 -5.71 -17.32 15.74
N SER A 209 -6.90 -16.85 15.35
CA SER A 209 -8.12 -17.64 15.46
C SER A 209 -8.09 -18.89 14.58
N ALA A 210 -7.62 -18.78 13.33
CA ALA A 210 -7.51 -19.90 12.40
C ALA A 210 -6.45 -20.94 12.83
N LEU A 211 -5.40 -20.50 13.54
CA LEU A 211 -4.42 -21.40 14.13
C LEU A 211 -4.97 -22.17 15.33
N GLY A 212 -6.03 -21.72 16.01
CA GLY A 212 -6.49 -22.33 17.25
C GLY A 212 -5.48 -22.12 18.40
N GLY A 213 -5.95 -21.63 19.54
CA GLY A 213 -5.11 -21.04 20.61
C GLY A 213 -3.91 -21.87 21.10
N SER A 214 -3.90 -23.19 20.90
CA SER A 214 -2.80 -24.08 21.29
C SER A 214 -1.62 -24.14 20.32
N ALA A 215 -1.80 -23.79 19.04
CA ALA A 215 -0.78 -24.03 18.00
C ALA A 215 0.30 -22.93 17.88
N VAL A 216 0.05 -21.73 18.41
CA VAL A 216 1.07 -20.65 18.49
C VAL A 216 1.93 -20.79 19.75
N ASN A 217 1.38 -21.44 20.78
CA ASN A 217 2.04 -21.67 22.07
C ASN A 217 2.67 -23.07 22.18
N SER A 218 2.44 -23.96 21.20
CA SER A 218 3.10 -25.26 21.20
C SER A 218 4.58 -25.04 20.96
N THR A 219 5.41 -25.53 21.89
CA THR A 219 6.85 -25.74 21.80
C THR A 219 7.20 -26.76 20.69
N ASN A 220 6.51 -26.71 19.55
CA ASN A 220 6.79 -27.56 18.40
C ASN A 220 8.19 -27.19 17.91
N THR A 221 9.12 -28.11 18.14
CA THR A 221 10.53 -28.01 17.78
C THR A 221 10.78 -28.06 16.28
N SER A 222 9.74 -28.31 15.47
CA SER A 222 9.83 -28.37 14.01
C SER A 222 9.85 -26.97 13.39
N PRO A 223 10.74 -26.71 12.41
CA PRO A 223 10.72 -25.47 11.66
C PRO A 223 9.36 -25.16 11.00
N GLN A 224 8.99 -23.89 10.91
CA GLN A 224 7.71 -23.46 10.38
C GLN A 224 7.84 -22.17 9.55
N LEU A 225 7.33 -22.22 8.32
CA LEU A 225 7.26 -21.06 7.42
C LEU A 225 5.96 -20.28 7.62
N PHE A 226 6.09 -18.98 7.83
CA PHE A 226 5.00 -17.99 7.80
C PHE A 226 5.21 -17.09 6.59
N GLN A 227 4.35 -17.21 5.59
CA GLN A 227 4.47 -16.52 4.31
C GLN A 227 3.27 -15.57 4.13
N GLY A 228 3.54 -14.28 4.06
CA GLY A 228 2.53 -13.23 3.98
C GLY A 228 2.80 -12.22 2.88
N HIS A 229 1.76 -11.45 2.56
CA HIS A 229 1.83 -10.41 1.55
C HIS A 229 0.76 -9.34 1.77
N THR A 230 1.12 -8.07 1.58
CA THR A 230 0.21 -6.93 1.54
C THR A 230 -0.06 -6.51 0.11
N ARG A 231 -1.33 -6.32 -0.23
CA ARG A 231 -1.80 -5.84 -1.53
C ARG A 231 -2.46 -4.48 -1.42
N PHE A 232 -2.24 -3.65 -2.44
CA PHE A 232 -2.74 -2.28 -2.60
C PHE A 232 -3.70 -2.26 -3.80
N ALA A 233 -4.55 -1.25 -3.89
CA ALA A 233 -5.36 -1.08 -5.09
C ALA A 233 -4.45 -0.74 -6.27
N THR A 234 -4.34 -1.68 -7.21
CA THR A 234 -3.81 -1.42 -8.54
C THR A 234 -4.97 -0.99 -9.45
N SER A 235 -4.92 -1.30 -10.75
CA SER A 235 -6.03 -1.07 -11.69
C SER A 235 -7.34 -1.77 -11.32
N SER A 236 -7.34 -2.65 -10.31
CA SER A 236 -8.51 -3.40 -9.84
C SER A 236 -8.84 -3.13 -8.37
N ILE A 237 -10.14 -3.24 -8.04
CA ILE A 237 -10.64 -3.12 -6.67
C ILE A 237 -10.01 -4.21 -5.79
N CYS A 238 -9.50 -3.82 -4.62
CA CYS A 238 -9.07 -4.80 -3.62
C CYS A 238 -10.27 -5.62 -3.14
N ASN A 239 -10.26 -6.91 -3.49
CA ASN A 239 -11.23 -7.90 -3.08
C ASN A 239 -10.52 -9.09 -2.43
N LEU A 240 -11.30 -9.95 -1.77
CA LEU A 240 -10.74 -11.11 -1.09
C LEU A 240 -10.18 -12.16 -2.08
N SER A 241 -10.76 -12.27 -3.28
CA SER A 241 -10.34 -13.24 -4.30
C SER A 241 -8.93 -12.94 -4.81
N GLY A 242 -8.64 -11.67 -5.08
CA GLY A 242 -7.34 -11.15 -5.48
C GLY A 242 -6.38 -10.90 -4.31
N CYS A 243 -6.68 -11.37 -3.10
CA CYS A 243 -5.77 -11.25 -1.95
C CYS A 243 -4.87 -12.49 -1.86
N HIS A 244 -3.57 -12.25 -1.69
CA HIS A 244 -2.55 -13.26 -1.38
C HIS A 244 -2.73 -13.86 0.01
N PRO A 245 -2.07 -14.99 0.34
CA PRO A 245 -1.37 -15.90 -0.58
C PRO A 245 -2.33 -16.60 -1.55
N HIS A 246 -1.94 -16.70 -2.82
CA HIS A 246 -2.74 -17.35 -3.86
C HIS A 246 -2.50 -18.85 -3.90
N GLN A 247 -3.53 -19.55 -4.34
CA GLN A 247 -3.59 -20.99 -4.55
C GLN A 247 -4.51 -21.19 -5.76
N TRP A 248 -4.12 -22.06 -6.69
CA TRP A 248 -4.99 -22.43 -7.81
C TRP A 248 -5.88 -23.61 -7.45
N THR A 249 -5.26 -24.76 -7.20
CA THR A 249 -5.96 -26.01 -6.87
C THR A 249 -6.23 -26.06 -5.36
N PRO A 250 -7.48 -26.30 -4.91
CA PRO A 250 -7.77 -26.49 -3.49
C PRO A 250 -7.01 -27.72 -2.94
N PRO A 251 -6.90 -27.89 -1.61
CA PRO A 251 -6.19 -29.01 -1.02
C PRO A 251 -6.73 -30.37 -1.52
N GLN A 252 -5.83 -31.21 -2.04
CA GLN A 252 -6.18 -32.54 -2.58
C GLN A 252 -5.43 -33.64 -1.84
N ARG A 253 -6.07 -34.81 -1.69
CA ARG A 253 -5.42 -36.01 -1.16
C ARG A 253 -4.96 -36.88 -2.32
N LEU A 254 -3.66 -36.89 -2.58
CA LEU A 254 -3.05 -37.63 -3.69
C LEU A 254 -2.04 -38.67 -3.17
N MET A 255 -1.85 -39.75 -3.93
CA MET A 255 -0.75 -40.68 -3.68
C MET A 255 0.57 -39.98 -3.99
N HIS A 256 1.42 -39.83 -2.98
CA HIS A 256 2.75 -39.26 -3.11
C HIS A 256 3.80 -40.34 -2.87
N TRP A 257 4.69 -40.49 -3.84
CA TRP A 257 5.78 -41.44 -3.83
C TRP A 257 7.07 -40.73 -3.47
N GLN A 258 7.72 -41.19 -2.42
CA GLN A 258 9.02 -40.67 -1.99
C GLN A 258 9.95 -41.81 -1.60
N TRP A 259 11.25 -41.58 -1.66
CA TRP A 259 12.22 -42.53 -1.14
C TRP A 259 12.14 -42.61 0.39
N GLY A 260 11.80 -43.79 0.92
CA GLY A 260 11.83 -44.08 2.34
C GLY A 260 13.23 -44.52 2.75
N LYS A 261 13.94 -43.70 3.53
CA LYS A 261 15.29 -44.03 4.00
C LYS A 261 15.30 -45.31 4.84
N ALA A 262 14.31 -45.48 5.72
CA ALA A 262 14.23 -46.65 6.60
C ALA A 262 13.90 -47.94 5.84
N GLU A 263 13.10 -47.83 4.78
CA GLU A 263 12.65 -48.96 3.98
C GLU A 263 13.56 -49.25 2.77
N ALA A 264 14.56 -48.40 2.51
CA ALA A 264 15.45 -48.45 1.34
C ALA A 264 14.71 -48.68 0.00
N ARG A 265 13.51 -48.10 -0.14
CA ARG A 265 12.65 -48.20 -1.33
C ARG A 265 11.72 -47.00 -1.45
N TYR A 266 11.06 -46.84 -2.60
CA TYR A 266 9.97 -45.88 -2.72
C TYR A 266 8.76 -46.32 -1.91
N VAL A 267 8.23 -45.41 -1.09
CA VAL A 267 7.03 -45.61 -0.27
C VAL A 267 5.96 -44.65 -0.76
N GLY A 268 4.77 -45.20 -1.02
CA GLY A 268 3.58 -44.44 -1.39
C GLY A 268 2.76 -44.12 -0.15
N ALA A 269 2.40 -42.85 0.02
CA ALA A 269 1.47 -42.43 1.05
C ALA A 269 0.48 -41.41 0.49
N VAL A 270 -0.79 -41.50 0.90
CA VAL A 270 -1.79 -40.48 0.56
C VAL A 270 -1.50 -39.22 1.37
N ARG A 271 -1.01 -38.17 0.72
CA ARG A 271 -0.65 -36.87 1.32
C ARG A 271 -1.58 -35.77 0.81
N ASN A 272 -1.69 -34.71 1.61
CA ASN A 272 -2.30 -33.45 1.20
C ASN A 272 -1.34 -32.69 0.26
N VAL A 273 -1.87 -32.25 -0.88
CA VAL A 273 -1.16 -31.53 -1.93
C VAL A 273 -1.82 -30.17 -2.11
N GLU A 274 -1.06 -29.12 -1.81
CA GLU A 274 -1.44 -27.72 -2.05
C GLU A 274 -0.21 -26.81 -2.13
N GLY A 275 -0.20 -25.92 -3.12
CA GLY A 275 0.79 -24.86 -3.27
C GLY A 275 0.25 -23.48 -2.87
N TYR A 276 1.12 -22.67 -2.26
CA TYR A 276 0.85 -21.24 -2.03
C TYR A 276 1.95 -20.37 -2.63
N ILE A 277 1.52 -19.23 -3.17
CA ILE A 277 2.43 -18.19 -3.67
C ILE A 277 2.11 -16.83 -3.06
N THR A 278 3.16 -16.07 -2.81
CA THR A 278 3.08 -14.62 -2.61
C THR A 278 3.93 -13.96 -3.66
N HIS A 279 3.36 -12.99 -4.36
CA HIS A 279 3.95 -12.38 -5.53
C HIS A 279 3.76 -10.88 -5.46
N ASN A 280 4.85 -10.14 -5.58
CA ASN A 280 4.86 -8.69 -5.81
C ASN A 280 5.36 -8.47 -7.23
N GLY A 281 4.60 -7.78 -8.07
CA GLY A 281 4.92 -7.57 -9.48
C GLY A 281 3.77 -7.96 -10.40
N ASP A 282 4.08 -8.17 -11.68
CA ASP A 282 3.12 -8.44 -12.74
C ASP A 282 3.61 -9.61 -13.61
N LEU A 283 2.70 -10.52 -13.98
CA LEU A 283 2.93 -11.56 -15.00
C LEU A 283 2.27 -11.14 -16.32
N ASP A 284 3.09 -10.76 -17.30
CA ASP A 284 2.61 -10.32 -18.61
C ASP A 284 2.41 -11.50 -19.57
N PHE A 285 3.45 -12.35 -19.67
CA PHE A 285 3.48 -13.48 -20.59
C PHE A 285 4.18 -14.70 -19.98
N PHE A 286 3.91 -15.87 -20.55
CA PHE A 286 4.63 -17.09 -20.21
C PHE A 286 5.00 -17.86 -21.48
N SER A 287 6.26 -18.25 -21.59
CA SER A 287 6.80 -19.00 -22.71
C SER A 287 6.60 -20.51 -22.51
N VAL A 288 5.95 -21.14 -23.48
CA VAL A 288 5.77 -22.60 -23.53
C VAL A 288 6.21 -23.08 -24.91
N ASN A 289 7.21 -23.97 -24.95
CA ASN A 289 7.74 -24.56 -26.19
C ASN A 289 8.12 -23.53 -27.27
N GLY A 290 8.67 -22.38 -26.86
CA GLY A 290 9.05 -21.28 -27.77
C GLY A 290 7.89 -20.38 -28.22
N SER A 291 6.67 -20.63 -27.76
CA SER A 291 5.50 -19.75 -27.96
C SER A 291 5.26 -18.90 -26.73
N THR A 292 5.15 -17.57 -26.91
CA THR A 292 4.84 -16.63 -25.83
C THR A 292 3.33 -16.50 -25.69
N LEU A 293 2.78 -16.97 -24.56
CA LEU A 293 1.35 -16.91 -24.27
C LEU A 293 1.02 -15.66 -23.45
N PRO A 294 0.10 -14.79 -23.91
CA PRO A 294 -0.42 -13.70 -23.10
C PRO A 294 -1.30 -14.24 -21.98
N LEU A 295 -1.43 -13.46 -20.91
CA LEU A 295 -2.13 -13.84 -19.68
C LEU A 295 -3.51 -14.50 -19.89
N PRO A 296 -4.43 -13.99 -20.75
CA PRO A 296 -5.75 -14.63 -20.93
C PRO A 296 -5.67 -16.02 -21.56
N GLN A 297 -4.71 -16.25 -22.45
CA GLN A 297 -4.50 -17.56 -23.07
C GLN A 297 -3.90 -18.54 -22.06
N LEU A 298 -2.96 -18.07 -21.24
CA LEU A 298 -2.39 -18.85 -20.15
C LEU A 298 -3.46 -19.26 -19.12
N GLN A 299 -4.31 -18.33 -18.69
CA GLN A 299 -5.44 -18.59 -17.79
C GLN A 299 -6.39 -19.67 -18.34
N GLY A 300 -6.74 -19.56 -19.63
CA GLY A 300 -7.57 -20.54 -20.32
C GLY A 300 -6.91 -21.92 -20.39
N MET A 301 -5.61 -21.98 -20.67
CA MET A 301 -4.83 -23.22 -20.71
C MET A 301 -4.77 -23.89 -19.32
N LEU A 302 -4.39 -23.14 -18.27
CA LEU A 302 -4.28 -23.68 -16.91
C LEU A 302 -5.60 -24.25 -16.40
N SER A 303 -6.71 -23.55 -16.67
CA SER A 303 -8.05 -24.03 -16.28
C SER A 303 -8.40 -25.39 -16.92
N ARG A 304 -7.97 -25.60 -18.18
CA ARG A 304 -8.20 -26.85 -18.93
C ARG A 304 -7.29 -27.97 -18.44
N VAL A 305 -5.99 -27.69 -18.32
CA VAL A 305 -4.97 -28.70 -17.98
C VAL A 305 -5.08 -29.16 -16.53
N LEU A 306 -5.31 -28.23 -15.60
CA LEU A 306 -5.46 -28.55 -14.18
C LEU A 306 -6.86 -29.09 -13.85
N GLY A 307 -7.83 -28.88 -14.75
CA GLY A 307 -9.21 -29.32 -14.58
C GLY A 307 -9.92 -28.61 -13.43
N GLN A 308 -9.52 -27.37 -13.14
CA GLN A 308 -10.06 -26.54 -12.07
C GLN A 308 -10.41 -25.17 -12.64
N PRO A 309 -11.56 -24.57 -12.28
CA PRO A 309 -11.88 -23.22 -12.69
C PRO A 309 -10.88 -22.23 -12.08
N MET A 310 -10.56 -21.19 -12.85
CA MET A 310 -9.69 -20.10 -12.39
C MET A 310 -10.26 -19.43 -11.11
N PRO A 311 -9.52 -19.42 -9.98
CA PRO A 311 -10.04 -18.87 -8.72
C PRO A 311 -10.27 -17.36 -8.69
N SER A 312 -9.49 -16.60 -9.46
CA SER A 312 -9.62 -15.15 -9.64
C SER A 312 -8.94 -14.76 -10.95
N ASP A 313 -9.39 -13.67 -11.52
CA ASP A 313 -8.86 -13.03 -12.73
C ASP A 313 -7.50 -12.32 -12.57
N VAL A 314 -6.97 -12.25 -11.34
CA VAL A 314 -5.65 -11.64 -11.09
C VAL A 314 -4.53 -12.51 -11.65
N ASP A 315 -3.52 -11.85 -12.21
CA ASP A 315 -2.34 -12.46 -12.83
C ASP A 315 -1.57 -13.40 -11.89
N SER A 316 -1.49 -13.03 -10.61
CA SER A 316 -0.76 -13.77 -9.58
C SER A 316 -1.39 -15.13 -9.28
N VAL A 317 -2.69 -15.32 -9.57
CA VAL A 317 -3.32 -16.65 -9.47
C VAL A 317 -2.78 -17.58 -10.56
N CYS A 318 -2.44 -17.07 -11.74
CA CYS A 318 -1.82 -17.86 -12.80
C CYS A 318 -0.46 -18.43 -12.36
N ILE A 319 0.31 -17.66 -11.59
CA ILE A 319 1.58 -18.12 -11.00
C ILE A 319 1.32 -19.30 -10.04
N ALA A 320 0.23 -19.27 -9.26
CA ALA A 320 -0.16 -20.41 -8.44
C ALA A 320 -0.56 -21.64 -9.28
N GLY A 321 -1.24 -21.43 -10.42
CA GLY A 321 -1.56 -22.51 -11.35
C GLY A 321 -0.32 -23.08 -12.05
N LEU A 322 0.64 -22.22 -12.40
CA LEU A 322 1.95 -22.63 -12.89
C LEU A 322 2.70 -23.44 -11.85
N LEU A 323 2.67 -23.05 -10.56
CA LEU A 323 3.25 -23.86 -9.49
C LEU A 323 2.62 -25.27 -9.43
N ASP A 324 1.29 -25.37 -9.50
CA ASP A 324 0.59 -26.68 -9.51
C ASP A 324 0.93 -27.53 -10.75
N LEU A 325 1.18 -26.89 -11.90
CA LEU A 325 1.59 -27.57 -13.13
C LEU A 325 3.07 -27.97 -13.12
N LEU A 326 3.92 -27.14 -12.51
CA LEU A 326 5.37 -27.28 -12.53
C LEU A 326 5.91 -28.06 -11.35
N ARG A 327 5.24 -28.19 -10.20
CA ARG A 327 5.74 -28.99 -9.07
C ARG A 327 5.10 -30.38 -9.08
N THR A 328 5.80 -31.37 -9.64
CA THR A 328 5.19 -32.69 -9.89
C THR A 328 5.96 -33.90 -9.33
N LYS A 329 7.20 -33.73 -8.86
CA LYS A 329 8.01 -34.83 -8.31
C LYS A 329 7.25 -35.67 -7.30
N GLY A 330 7.24 -36.98 -7.50
CA GLY A 330 6.54 -37.97 -6.68
C GLY A 330 5.03 -38.09 -6.93
N LEU A 331 4.47 -37.38 -7.92
CA LEU A 331 3.04 -37.39 -8.25
C LEU A 331 2.83 -37.70 -9.75
N TRP A 332 2.24 -38.84 -10.10
CA TRP A 332 2.04 -39.22 -11.50
C TRP A 332 1.02 -38.33 -12.24
N GLY A 333 -0.13 -38.03 -11.62
CA GLY A 333 -1.16 -37.16 -12.22
C GLY A 333 -0.64 -35.80 -12.68
N PRO A 334 -0.05 -35.00 -11.78
CA PRO A 334 0.63 -33.75 -12.14
C PRO A 334 1.75 -33.94 -13.16
N SER A 335 2.57 -35.00 -13.06
CA SER A 335 3.69 -35.23 -13.99
C SER A 335 3.22 -35.49 -15.43
N VAL A 336 2.11 -36.20 -15.60
CA VAL A 336 1.46 -36.40 -16.91
C VAL A 336 0.94 -35.08 -17.48
N ARG A 337 0.35 -34.21 -16.65
CA ARG A 337 -0.13 -32.88 -17.08
C ARG A 337 1.01 -31.96 -17.48
N TYR A 338 2.10 -31.95 -16.72
CA TYR A 338 3.33 -31.24 -17.07
C TYR A 338 3.85 -31.70 -18.44
N ALA A 339 4.00 -33.02 -18.61
CA ALA A 339 4.54 -33.60 -19.83
C ALA A 339 3.65 -33.34 -21.05
N PHE A 340 2.32 -33.33 -20.86
CA PHE A 340 1.39 -32.95 -21.92
C PHE A 340 1.69 -31.53 -22.42
N VAL A 341 1.84 -30.57 -21.53
CA VAL A 341 2.09 -29.16 -21.89
C VAL A 341 3.50 -28.94 -22.44
N PHE A 342 4.54 -29.37 -21.73
CA PHE A 342 5.94 -29.02 -22.03
C PHE A 342 6.66 -30.03 -22.93
N SER A 343 6.07 -31.19 -23.20
CA SER A 343 6.73 -32.24 -24.01
C SER A 343 5.85 -32.68 -25.18
N ALA A 344 4.60 -33.07 -24.95
CA ALA A 344 3.71 -33.61 -25.98
C ALA A 344 3.25 -32.53 -26.97
N LEU A 345 2.92 -31.31 -26.50
CA LEU A 345 2.49 -30.20 -27.36
C LEU A 345 3.62 -29.47 -28.10
N LYS A 346 4.89 -29.85 -27.86
CA LYS A 346 6.05 -29.21 -28.49
C LYS A 346 6.02 -29.23 -30.04
N PRO A 347 5.60 -30.32 -30.71
CA PRO A 347 5.50 -30.36 -32.17
C PRO A 347 4.33 -29.57 -32.77
N SER A 348 3.23 -29.39 -32.02
CA SER A 348 1.95 -28.86 -32.54
C SER A 348 1.63 -27.42 -32.13
N GLY A 349 2.34 -26.88 -31.13
CA GLY A 349 2.11 -25.56 -30.55
C GLY A 349 0.91 -25.51 -29.58
N VAL A 350 0.97 -24.63 -28.59
CA VAL A 350 0.01 -24.58 -27.46
C VAL A 350 -1.33 -23.91 -27.82
N ASN A 351 -1.37 -23.15 -28.92
CA ASN A 351 -2.49 -22.28 -29.29
C ASN A 351 -3.75 -23.01 -29.80
N LYS A 352 -3.74 -24.34 -29.91
CA LYS A 352 -4.81 -25.15 -30.52
C LYS A 352 -5.48 -26.15 -29.56
N LEU A 353 -5.47 -25.90 -28.25
CA LEU A 353 -6.29 -26.70 -27.31
C LEU A 353 -7.78 -26.49 -27.63
N ALA A 354 -8.36 -27.39 -28.43
CA ALA A 354 -9.77 -27.38 -28.82
C ALA A 354 -10.68 -27.72 -27.64
N ALA A 355 -11.92 -27.21 -27.70
CA ALA A 355 -12.84 -27.07 -26.60
C ALA A 355 -13.53 -28.39 -26.21
N GLU A 356 -13.10 -29.02 -25.11
CA GLU A 356 -14.00 -29.73 -24.17
C GLU A 356 -13.22 -30.06 -22.87
N LEU A 357 -13.53 -29.35 -21.78
CA LEU A 357 -12.80 -29.43 -20.50
C LEU A 357 -12.90 -30.81 -19.82
N ALA A 358 -14.02 -31.51 -20.05
CA ALA A 358 -14.33 -32.78 -19.40
C ALA A 358 -13.59 -33.98 -20.01
N SER A 359 -13.39 -33.99 -21.33
CA SER A 359 -12.72 -35.09 -22.03
C SER A 359 -11.21 -35.07 -21.75
N LEU A 360 -10.56 -33.90 -21.82
CA LEU A 360 -9.13 -33.76 -21.58
C LEU A 360 -8.73 -34.22 -20.16
N LYS A 361 -9.44 -33.74 -19.13
CA LYS A 361 -9.15 -34.14 -17.74
C LYS A 361 -9.31 -35.65 -17.55
N LYS A 362 -10.40 -36.23 -18.07
CA LYS A 362 -10.67 -37.68 -17.96
C LYS A 362 -9.58 -38.51 -18.63
N ILE A 363 -9.11 -38.07 -19.79
CA ILE A 363 -8.05 -38.76 -20.54
C ILE A 363 -6.71 -38.65 -19.80
N LEU A 364 -6.31 -37.46 -19.34
CA LEU A 364 -5.06 -37.29 -18.58
C LEU A 364 -5.06 -38.06 -17.26
N ASP A 365 -6.20 -38.10 -16.55
CA ASP A 365 -6.33 -38.87 -15.31
C ASP A 365 -6.23 -40.40 -15.58
N ALA A 366 -6.79 -40.89 -16.69
CA ALA A 366 -6.66 -42.29 -17.08
C ALA A 366 -5.24 -42.66 -17.53
N VAL A 367 -4.52 -41.76 -18.21
CA VAL A 367 -3.10 -41.94 -18.49
C VAL A 367 -2.31 -41.99 -17.18
N ALA A 368 -2.56 -41.06 -16.26
CA ALA A 368 -1.90 -41.07 -14.95
C ALA A 368 -2.14 -42.36 -14.16
N GLN A 369 -3.35 -42.92 -14.22
CA GLN A 369 -3.65 -44.21 -13.60
C GLN A 369 -2.81 -45.35 -14.20
N ALA A 370 -2.63 -45.37 -15.53
CA ALA A 370 -1.76 -46.37 -16.16
C ALA A 370 -0.31 -46.24 -15.68
N PHE A 371 0.20 -45.02 -15.48
CA PHE A 371 1.51 -44.80 -14.86
C PHE A 371 1.59 -45.32 -13.43
N GLU A 372 0.57 -45.08 -12.60
CA GLU A 372 0.49 -45.63 -11.23
C GLU A 372 0.51 -47.16 -11.22
N GLU A 373 -0.21 -47.81 -12.14
CA GLU A 373 -0.23 -49.27 -12.26
C GLU A 373 1.12 -49.84 -12.69
N GLN A 374 1.80 -49.21 -13.66
CA GLN A 374 3.15 -49.62 -14.06
C GLN A 374 4.17 -49.40 -12.93
N TRP A 375 4.05 -48.28 -12.21
CA TRP A 375 4.89 -47.98 -11.07
C TRP A 375 4.72 -49.01 -9.96
N ALA A 376 3.49 -49.38 -9.62
CA ALA A 376 3.21 -50.44 -8.64
C ALA A 376 3.82 -51.78 -9.05
N GLN A 377 3.80 -52.12 -10.35
CA GLN A 377 4.44 -53.33 -10.86
C GLN A 377 5.97 -53.27 -10.75
N LEU A 378 6.58 -52.13 -11.07
CA LEU A 378 8.02 -51.93 -10.92
C LEU A 378 8.46 -52.07 -9.45
N LEU A 379 7.65 -51.62 -8.49
CA LEU A 379 7.93 -51.75 -7.06
C LEU A 379 7.82 -53.19 -6.53
N MET A 380 7.04 -54.06 -7.19
CA MET A 380 6.96 -55.49 -6.84
C MET A 380 8.20 -56.28 -7.29
N SER A 381 8.90 -55.80 -8.31
CA SER A 381 10.13 -56.40 -8.86
C SER A 381 11.23 -55.34 -8.98
N PRO A 382 11.77 -54.84 -7.84
CA PRO A 382 12.75 -53.77 -7.86
C PRO A 382 14.04 -54.21 -8.57
N PRO A 383 14.74 -53.28 -9.24
CA PRO A 383 16.01 -53.60 -9.89
C PRO A 383 17.06 -54.03 -8.85
N THR A 384 17.87 -55.04 -9.19
CA THR A 384 18.94 -55.53 -8.33
C THR A 384 20.26 -54.84 -8.66
N ASP A 385 21.10 -54.57 -7.66
CA ASP A 385 22.39 -53.87 -7.82
C ASP A 385 23.31 -54.51 -8.87
N VAL A 386 23.18 -55.83 -9.07
CA VAL A 386 23.94 -56.66 -10.03
C VAL A 386 23.72 -56.22 -11.49
N GLU A 387 22.57 -55.63 -11.83
CA GLU A 387 22.22 -55.29 -13.22
C GLU A 387 22.92 -54.02 -13.74
N SER A 388 23.61 -53.27 -12.88
CA SER A 388 24.14 -51.95 -13.21
C SER A 388 25.61 -51.92 -13.60
N GLY A 389 26.35 -53.03 -13.47
CA GLY A 389 27.72 -53.19 -13.98
C GLY A 389 28.83 -52.30 -13.37
N GLU A 390 28.49 -51.38 -12.46
CA GLU A 390 29.43 -50.44 -11.84
C GLU A 390 29.70 -50.79 -10.36
N GLY A 391 30.92 -50.49 -9.89
CA GLY A 391 31.45 -50.89 -8.57
C GLY A 391 30.68 -50.39 -7.32
N PRO A 392 31.11 -50.81 -6.11
CA PRO A 392 30.43 -50.50 -4.86
C PRO A 392 30.46 -49.00 -4.56
N ILE A 393 29.30 -48.45 -4.19
CA ILE A 393 29.13 -47.04 -3.79
C ILE A 393 29.39 -46.90 -2.29
N THR A 394 30.14 -45.87 -1.91
CA THR A 394 30.53 -45.60 -0.52
C THR A 394 29.66 -44.57 0.21
N ASP A 395 28.78 -43.84 -0.49
CA ASP A 395 27.87 -42.82 0.08
C ASP A 395 26.38 -43.08 -0.27
N GLU A 396 25.50 -42.99 0.74
CA GLU A 396 24.05 -43.22 0.68
C GLU A 396 23.35 -42.27 -0.31
N ALA A 397 23.76 -41.00 -0.39
CA ALA A 397 23.15 -40.03 -1.30
C ALA A 397 23.36 -40.43 -2.77
N SER A 398 24.56 -40.91 -3.11
CA SER A 398 24.90 -41.42 -4.43
C SER A 398 24.17 -42.74 -4.75
N ALA A 399 23.92 -43.60 -3.76
CA ALA A 399 23.12 -44.81 -3.93
C ALA A 399 21.65 -44.50 -4.24
N VAL A 400 21.04 -43.54 -3.53
CA VAL A 400 19.66 -43.10 -3.81
C VAL A 400 19.55 -42.44 -5.20
N ALA A 401 20.55 -41.65 -5.61
CA ALA A 401 20.60 -41.05 -6.94
C ALA A 401 20.72 -42.12 -8.05
N ARG A 402 21.61 -43.11 -7.89
CA ARG A 402 21.78 -44.22 -8.83
C ARG A 402 20.51 -45.08 -8.94
N LEU A 403 19.91 -45.45 -7.81
CA LEU A 403 18.66 -46.21 -7.79
C LEU A 403 17.51 -45.42 -8.42
N SER A 404 17.40 -44.11 -8.15
CA SER A 404 16.41 -43.25 -8.81
C SER A 404 16.60 -43.21 -10.33
N SER A 405 17.85 -43.11 -10.81
CA SER A 405 18.16 -43.15 -12.25
C SER A 405 17.85 -44.52 -12.86
N LEU A 406 18.12 -45.63 -12.14
CA LEU A 406 17.81 -46.98 -12.60
C LEU A 406 16.29 -47.21 -12.68
N MET A 407 15.55 -46.74 -11.68
CA MET A 407 14.09 -46.78 -11.68
C MET A 407 13.49 -45.90 -12.78
N GLU A 408 14.05 -44.71 -13.04
CA GLU A 408 13.68 -43.88 -14.18
C GLU A 408 13.86 -44.64 -15.50
N LYS A 409 15.04 -45.25 -15.72
CA LYS A 409 15.33 -46.03 -16.93
C LYS A 409 14.37 -47.21 -17.09
N ARG A 410 14.12 -47.97 -16.02
CA ARG A 410 13.19 -49.11 -16.04
C ARG A 410 11.75 -48.69 -16.27
N MET A 411 11.32 -47.58 -15.67
CA MET A 411 9.99 -47.03 -15.90
C MET A 411 9.82 -46.61 -17.36
N LEU A 412 10.84 -45.95 -17.95
CA LEU A 412 10.84 -45.65 -19.38
C LEU A 412 10.75 -46.92 -20.24
N GLU A 413 11.54 -47.95 -19.93
CA GLU A 413 11.49 -49.24 -20.66
C GLU A 413 10.12 -49.91 -20.54
N LEU A 414 9.52 -49.94 -19.36
CA LEU A 414 8.22 -50.57 -19.11
C LEU A 414 7.08 -49.86 -19.83
N VAL A 415 7.06 -48.53 -19.74
CA VAL A 415 6.00 -47.70 -20.33
C VAL A 415 6.10 -47.66 -21.86
N VAL A 416 7.33 -47.67 -22.42
CA VAL A 416 7.55 -47.71 -23.88
C VAL A 416 7.30 -49.11 -24.47
N LYS A 417 7.63 -50.20 -23.76
CA LYS A 417 7.49 -51.58 -24.28
C LYS A 417 6.05 -52.11 -24.28
N ARG A 418 5.12 -51.50 -23.52
CA ARG A 418 3.76 -52.02 -23.35
C ARG A 418 2.76 -51.29 -24.25
N ALA A 419 2.11 -52.05 -25.14
CA ALA A 419 1.01 -51.58 -25.99
C ALA A 419 -0.29 -51.23 -25.22
N SER A 420 -0.27 -51.19 -23.88
CA SER A 420 -1.44 -50.93 -23.03
C SER A 420 -1.83 -49.45 -22.96
N LEU A 421 -0.92 -48.54 -23.32
CA LEU A 421 -1.21 -47.11 -23.44
C LEU A 421 -1.77 -46.74 -24.81
N THR A 422 -1.62 -47.59 -25.83
CA THR A 422 -1.99 -47.29 -27.22
C THR A 422 -3.44 -46.79 -27.39
N PRO A 423 -4.49 -47.40 -26.78
CA PRO A 423 -5.88 -46.91 -26.93
C PRO A 423 -6.14 -45.55 -26.24
N LEU A 424 -5.42 -45.29 -25.15
CA LEU A 424 -5.46 -44.03 -24.39
C LEU A 424 -4.69 -42.91 -25.11
N VAL A 425 -3.65 -43.31 -25.84
CA VAL A 425 -2.83 -42.45 -26.70
C VAL A 425 -3.58 -42.12 -27.99
N GLU A 426 -4.29 -43.06 -28.62
CA GLU A 426 -5.22 -42.80 -29.75
C GLU A 426 -6.30 -41.78 -29.35
N SER A 427 -6.78 -41.83 -28.11
CA SER A 427 -7.73 -40.85 -27.56
C SER A 427 -7.10 -39.45 -27.32
N LEU A 428 -5.81 -39.41 -27.02
CA LEU A 428 -5.00 -38.17 -26.94
C LEU A 428 -4.69 -37.61 -28.34
N GLU A 429 -4.42 -38.47 -29.32
CA GLU A 429 -4.22 -38.11 -30.73
C GLU A 429 -5.44 -37.44 -31.33
N ALA A 430 -6.65 -37.88 -30.97
CA ALA A 430 -7.91 -37.23 -31.35
C ALA A 430 -8.06 -35.80 -30.77
N LEU A 431 -7.34 -35.47 -29.69
CA LEU A 431 -7.32 -34.14 -29.06
C LEU A 431 -6.15 -33.25 -29.54
N LEU A 432 -5.13 -33.84 -30.17
CA LEU A 432 -4.05 -33.10 -30.81
C LEU A 432 -4.56 -32.52 -32.14
N PRO A 433 -4.27 -31.25 -32.48
CA PRO A 433 -4.72 -30.68 -33.73
C PRO A 433 -4.14 -31.46 -34.92
N PRO A 434 -4.89 -31.63 -36.03
CA PRO A 434 -4.35 -32.26 -37.23
C PRO A 434 -3.17 -31.43 -37.74
N VAL A 435 -1.96 -31.97 -37.63
CA VAL A 435 -0.75 -31.41 -38.23
C VAL A 435 -0.67 -31.96 -39.65
N SER A 436 -0.33 -31.09 -40.60
CA SER A 436 -0.15 -31.39 -42.03
C SER A 436 0.55 -32.73 -42.26
N ASN A 437 -0.12 -33.69 -42.92
CA ASN A 437 0.30 -34.93 -43.62
C ASN A 437 1.62 -35.69 -43.27
N ASP A 438 2.37 -35.31 -42.24
CA ASP A 438 3.61 -35.95 -41.82
C ASP A 438 3.28 -37.12 -40.89
N ARG A 439 3.44 -38.33 -41.40
CA ARG A 439 3.08 -39.62 -40.76
C ARG A 439 3.89 -39.95 -39.48
N GLY A 440 4.67 -39.02 -38.91
CA GLY A 440 5.55 -39.27 -37.75
C GLY A 440 5.31 -38.38 -36.52
N VAL A 441 4.44 -37.37 -36.60
CA VAL A 441 4.20 -36.42 -35.48
C VAL A 441 3.51 -37.05 -34.26
N PRO A 442 2.50 -37.95 -34.42
CA PRO A 442 1.81 -38.57 -33.27
C PRO A 442 2.72 -39.46 -32.42
N GLU A 443 3.57 -40.25 -33.08
CA GLU A 443 4.53 -41.15 -32.42
C GLU A 443 5.58 -40.36 -31.60
N VAL A 444 6.03 -39.22 -32.13
CA VAL A 444 6.96 -38.31 -31.42
C VAL A 444 6.27 -37.63 -30.22
N ALA A 445 5.03 -37.19 -30.35
CA ALA A 445 4.28 -36.58 -29.25
C ALA A 445 4.03 -37.58 -28.11
N HIS A 446 3.69 -38.82 -28.42
CA HIS A 446 3.53 -39.89 -27.45
C HIS A 446 4.83 -40.20 -26.71
N ARG A 447 5.93 -40.39 -27.44
CA ARG A 447 7.25 -40.62 -26.84
C ARG A 447 7.65 -39.45 -25.92
N ASN A 448 7.40 -38.22 -26.35
CA ASN A 448 7.69 -37.03 -25.54
C ASN A 448 6.81 -36.95 -24.29
N LEU A 449 5.54 -37.35 -24.35
CA LEU A 449 4.67 -37.44 -23.17
C LEU A 449 5.22 -38.42 -22.15
N VAL A 450 5.59 -39.63 -22.59
CA VAL A 450 6.12 -40.66 -21.71
C VAL A 450 7.43 -40.22 -21.07
N VAL A 451 8.39 -39.79 -21.89
CA VAL A 451 9.70 -39.33 -21.40
C VAL A 451 9.54 -38.14 -20.46
N GLY A 452 8.73 -37.15 -20.85
CA GLY A 452 8.47 -35.96 -20.04
C GLY A 452 7.80 -36.29 -18.71
N ALA A 453 6.85 -37.24 -18.69
CA ALA A 453 6.11 -37.59 -17.47
C ALA A 453 6.99 -38.32 -16.47
N VAL A 454 7.83 -39.26 -16.95
CA VAL A 454 8.79 -39.95 -16.08
C VAL A 454 9.83 -38.95 -15.56
N GLN A 455 10.41 -38.12 -16.41
CA GLN A 455 11.39 -37.11 -15.98
C GLN A 455 10.80 -36.13 -14.96
N ALA A 456 9.58 -35.66 -15.19
CA ALA A 456 8.90 -34.75 -14.27
C ALA A 456 8.64 -35.40 -12.90
N PHE A 457 8.27 -36.69 -12.88
CA PHE A 457 8.06 -37.43 -11.64
C PHE A 457 9.33 -37.54 -10.77
N PHE A 458 10.52 -37.66 -11.37
CA PHE A 458 11.78 -37.81 -10.62
C PHE A 458 12.48 -36.50 -10.28
N HIS A 459 12.35 -35.49 -11.15
CA HIS A 459 13.24 -34.32 -11.13
C HIS A 459 12.53 -32.99 -10.86
N GLN A 460 11.20 -32.94 -10.97
CA GLN A 460 10.46 -31.68 -10.92
C GLN A 460 10.01 -31.31 -9.50
N ASP A 461 10.98 -31.03 -8.62
CA ASP A 461 10.74 -30.51 -7.26
C ASP A 461 10.50 -29.00 -7.23
N LEU A 462 10.41 -28.43 -6.01
CA LEU A 462 10.02 -27.04 -5.79
C LEU A 462 11.06 -26.06 -6.37
N LEU A 463 12.35 -26.39 -6.24
CA LEU A 463 13.43 -25.61 -6.84
C LEU A 463 13.27 -25.59 -8.36
N LYS A 464 13.20 -26.78 -8.98
CA LYS A 464 13.08 -26.89 -10.43
C LYS A 464 11.83 -26.21 -10.97
N ALA A 465 10.71 -26.32 -10.25
CA ALA A 465 9.49 -25.59 -10.56
C ALA A 465 9.68 -24.07 -10.51
N GLY A 466 10.34 -23.54 -9.47
CA GLY A 466 10.64 -22.11 -9.35
C GLY A 466 11.53 -21.59 -10.48
N PHE A 467 12.51 -22.39 -10.91
CA PHE A 467 13.35 -22.08 -12.06
C PHE A 467 12.61 -22.03 -13.38
N ASP A 468 11.86 -23.09 -13.70
CA ASP A 468 11.14 -23.15 -14.96
C ASP A 468 10.07 -22.06 -15.02
N LEU A 469 9.50 -21.70 -13.86
CA LEU A 469 8.62 -20.54 -13.72
C LEU A 469 9.35 -19.24 -14.06
N MET A 470 10.49 -18.93 -13.41
CA MET A 470 11.22 -17.68 -13.67
C MET A 470 11.74 -17.60 -15.11
N LYS A 471 12.25 -18.72 -15.66
CA LYS A 471 12.73 -18.82 -17.04
C LYS A 471 11.62 -18.66 -18.08
N GLY A 472 10.44 -19.21 -17.79
CA GLY A 472 9.29 -19.13 -18.68
C GLY A 472 8.54 -17.78 -18.60
N SER A 473 8.59 -17.11 -17.45
CA SER A 473 7.78 -15.91 -17.21
C SER A 473 8.40 -14.64 -17.82
N MET A 474 7.57 -13.69 -18.22
CA MET A 474 7.96 -12.33 -18.58
C MET A 474 7.12 -11.35 -17.75
N GLY A 475 7.77 -10.34 -17.17
CA GLY A 475 7.17 -9.40 -16.24
C GLY A 475 8.10 -9.09 -15.07
N SER A 476 7.53 -8.75 -13.92
CA SER A 476 8.27 -8.41 -12.70
C SER A 476 7.82 -9.31 -11.54
N PHE A 477 8.76 -9.81 -10.74
CA PHE A 477 8.58 -10.91 -9.81
C PHE A 477 9.38 -10.69 -8.53
N GLY A 478 8.68 -10.51 -7.42
CA GLY A 478 9.18 -10.74 -6.08
C GLY A 478 8.34 -11.89 -5.53
N LEU A 479 8.90 -13.10 -5.50
CA LEU A 479 8.12 -14.33 -5.40
C LEU A 479 8.58 -15.18 -4.22
N VAL A 480 7.62 -15.77 -3.52
CA VAL A 480 7.86 -16.85 -2.55
C VAL A 480 6.95 -18.01 -2.91
N LEU A 481 7.54 -19.18 -3.07
CA LEU A 481 6.87 -20.43 -3.41
C LEU A 481 6.97 -21.38 -2.22
N SER A 482 5.82 -21.93 -1.82
CA SER A 482 5.76 -23.00 -0.82
C SER A 482 4.75 -24.06 -1.23
N HIS A 483 5.01 -25.30 -0.83
CA HIS A 483 4.21 -26.45 -1.22
C HIS A 483 4.10 -27.45 -0.05
N SER A 484 2.94 -28.05 0.17
CA SER A 484 2.69 -28.92 1.34
C SER A 484 3.60 -30.15 1.41
N LEU A 485 4.09 -30.64 0.26
CA LEU A 485 5.01 -31.78 0.19
C LEU A 485 6.46 -31.43 0.58
N ASP A 486 6.77 -30.13 0.62
CA ASP A 486 8.12 -29.61 0.84
C ASP A 486 8.17 -28.69 2.08
N ALA A 487 7.02 -28.36 2.68
CA ALA A 487 6.86 -27.38 3.75
C ALA A 487 7.59 -27.68 5.06
N ASP A 488 8.06 -28.92 5.24
CA ASP A 488 8.84 -29.37 6.38
C ASP A 488 10.36 -29.22 6.17
N LYS A 489 10.81 -28.90 4.95
CA LYS A 489 12.23 -28.87 4.59
C LYS A 489 12.66 -27.75 3.65
N GLU A 490 11.80 -27.16 2.83
CA GLU A 490 12.22 -26.26 1.74
C GLU A 490 11.24 -25.11 1.46
N ALA A 491 11.80 -23.97 1.03
CA ALA A 491 11.07 -22.85 0.44
C ALA A 491 11.91 -22.16 -0.65
N VAL A 492 11.25 -21.65 -1.69
CA VAL A 492 11.91 -20.96 -2.80
C VAL A 492 11.52 -19.49 -2.82
N PHE A 493 12.52 -18.63 -3.00
CA PHE A 493 12.41 -17.19 -3.14
C PHE A 493 12.94 -16.80 -4.52
N ALA A 494 12.32 -15.83 -5.18
CA ALA A 494 12.85 -15.31 -6.43
C ALA A 494 12.63 -13.80 -6.56
N ALA A 495 13.53 -13.14 -7.28
CA ALA A 495 13.47 -11.71 -7.59
C ALA A 495 13.79 -11.50 -9.08
N ARG A 496 13.05 -10.64 -9.78
CA ARG A 496 13.38 -10.06 -11.11
C ARG A 496 12.46 -8.86 -11.36
N GLY A 497 12.99 -7.66 -11.49
CA GLY A 497 12.24 -6.41 -11.58
C GLY A 497 11.52 -5.99 -10.29
N GLN A 498 11.58 -6.79 -9.22
CA GLN A 498 11.00 -6.51 -7.92
C GLN A 498 11.94 -7.03 -6.83
N THR A 499 12.11 -6.23 -5.78
CA THR A 499 13.06 -6.52 -4.71
C THR A 499 12.58 -7.65 -3.80
N MET A 500 13.53 -8.47 -3.36
CA MET A 500 13.35 -9.43 -2.27
C MET A 500 14.61 -9.48 -1.41
N SER A 501 14.41 -9.44 -0.09
CA SER A 501 15.47 -9.54 0.90
C SER A 501 15.21 -10.71 1.84
N VAL A 502 16.27 -11.38 2.27
CA VAL A 502 16.25 -12.50 3.21
C VAL A 502 17.29 -12.24 4.30
N ALA A 503 16.85 -12.03 5.53
CA ALA A 503 17.69 -11.78 6.70
C ALA A 503 17.74 -12.99 7.63
N PHE A 504 18.92 -13.29 8.12
CA PHE A 504 19.25 -14.44 8.93
C PHE A 504 19.58 -13.94 10.34
N TYR A 505 18.94 -14.53 11.34
CA TYR A 505 19.21 -14.25 12.76
C TYR A 505 19.62 -15.57 13.46
N PRO A 506 20.90 -15.99 13.31
CA PRO A 506 21.39 -17.28 13.78
C PRO A 506 21.14 -17.54 15.26
N SER A 507 21.52 -16.57 16.11
CA SER A 507 21.33 -16.64 17.57
C SER A 507 19.86 -16.66 17.96
N ALA A 508 19.01 -15.97 17.19
CA ALA A 508 17.58 -15.92 17.48
C ALA A 508 16.80 -17.16 17.00
N GLY A 509 17.32 -17.91 16.02
CA GLY A 509 16.67 -19.12 15.51
C GLY A 509 15.59 -18.87 14.45
N PHE A 510 15.70 -17.82 13.64
CA PHE A 510 14.77 -17.56 12.55
C PHE A 510 15.42 -16.88 11.33
N VAL A 511 14.74 -16.98 10.20
CA VAL A 511 15.01 -16.24 8.96
C VAL A 511 13.81 -15.35 8.67
N MET A 512 14.03 -14.08 8.36
CA MET A 512 13.01 -13.14 7.94
C MET A 512 13.16 -12.86 6.45
N PHE A 513 12.05 -12.60 5.76
CA PHE A 513 12.11 -12.17 4.36
C PHE A 513 11.05 -11.13 4.07
N GLY A 514 11.28 -10.32 3.05
CA GLY A 514 10.30 -9.36 2.58
C GLY A 514 10.74 -8.62 1.33
N SER A 515 9.76 -8.04 0.64
CA SER A 515 10.04 -7.14 -0.48
C SER A 515 10.57 -5.78 0.00
N GLU A 516 10.23 -5.40 1.23
CA GLU A 516 10.79 -4.23 1.91
C GLU A 516 11.93 -4.68 2.82
N SER A 517 13.16 -4.34 2.43
CA SER A 517 14.38 -4.68 3.17
C SER A 517 14.33 -4.20 4.62
N ALA A 518 13.70 -3.05 4.88
CA ALA A 518 13.53 -2.54 6.23
C ALA A 518 12.65 -3.44 7.13
N ALA A 519 11.68 -4.15 6.56
CA ALA A 519 10.86 -5.09 7.33
C ALA A 519 11.71 -6.25 7.88
N THR A 520 12.82 -6.60 7.22
CA THR A 520 13.73 -7.65 7.70
C THR A 520 14.61 -7.21 8.86
N LYS A 521 14.70 -5.89 9.14
CA LYS A 521 15.44 -5.31 10.28
C LYS A 521 14.68 -5.42 11.60
N VAL A 522 13.43 -5.89 11.60
CA VAL A 522 12.62 -6.09 12.82
C VAL A 522 13.35 -6.94 13.87
N GLY A 523 14.15 -7.92 13.45
CA GLY A 523 14.93 -8.74 14.37
C GLY A 523 16.05 -8.00 15.12
N LEU A 524 16.50 -6.82 14.63
CA LEU A 524 17.46 -5.98 15.35
C LEU A 524 16.85 -5.32 16.62
N GLY A 525 15.52 -5.28 16.73
CA GLY A 525 14.83 -4.83 17.95
C GLY A 525 14.79 -5.88 19.06
N LEU A 526 15.38 -7.06 18.86
CA LEU A 526 15.57 -8.07 19.90
C LEU A 526 16.79 -7.73 20.78
N SER A 527 17.06 -8.56 21.80
CA SER A 527 18.25 -8.38 22.64
C SER A 527 19.54 -8.48 21.80
N GLU A 528 20.63 -7.84 22.25
CA GLU A 528 21.92 -7.86 21.56
C GLU A 528 22.39 -9.30 21.28
N GLU A 529 22.26 -10.19 22.27
CA GLU A 529 22.56 -11.63 22.13
C GLU A 529 21.73 -12.31 21.03
N GLU A 530 20.43 -11.99 20.93
CA GLU A 530 19.55 -12.56 19.91
C GLU A 530 19.87 -12.01 18.50
N SER A 531 20.28 -10.75 18.40
CA SER A 531 20.64 -10.11 17.14
C SER A 531 22.07 -10.41 16.68
N ALA A 532 22.92 -10.93 17.57
CA ALA A 532 24.33 -11.17 17.31
C ALA A 532 24.54 -12.08 16.10
N GLY A 533 25.50 -11.70 15.24
CA GLY A 533 25.81 -12.44 14.02
C GLY A 533 24.72 -12.40 12.95
N SER A 534 23.71 -11.53 13.06
CA SER A 534 22.67 -11.38 12.04
C SER A 534 23.19 -10.73 10.75
N PHE A 535 22.68 -11.20 9.62
CA PHE A 535 23.07 -10.72 8.29
C PHE A 535 21.90 -10.82 7.31
N ARG A 536 22.01 -10.16 6.16
CA ARG A 536 20.99 -10.16 5.11
C ARG A 536 21.60 -10.42 3.74
N PHE A 537 20.86 -11.14 2.91
CA PHE A 537 21.04 -11.20 1.47
C PHE A 537 19.90 -10.48 0.79
N ASP A 538 20.25 -9.71 -0.22
CA ASP A 538 19.30 -9.09 -1.10
C ASP A 538 19.45 -9.74 -2.48
N LEU A 539 18.35 -10.30 -2.98
CA LEU A 539 18.36 -11.01 -4.25
C LEU A 539 18.60 -10.01 -5.40
N ASP A 540 19.29 -10.46 -6.46
CA ASP A 540 19.52 -9.69 -7.67
C ASP A 540 18.22 -9.59 -8.47
N ASP A 541 17.56 -8.44 -8.33
CA ASP A 541 16.33 -8.10 -9.03
C ASP A 541 16.58 -7.49 -10.41
N VAL A 542 17.83 -7.26 -10.84
CA VAL A 542 18.13 -6.73 -12.18
C VAL A 542 18.30 -7.87 -13.17
N VAL A 543 19.17 -8.83 -12.85
CA VAL A 543 19.42 -10.02 -13.70
C VAL A 543 18.36 -11.09 -13.46
N GLY A 544 17.81 -11.13 -12.26
CA GLY A 544 16.88 -12.17 -11.84
C GLY A 544 17.61 -13.30 -11.11
N GLU A 545 17.15 -13.60 -9.88
CA GLU A 545 17.76 -14.58 -8.99
C GLU A 545 16.70 -15.49 -8.35
N VAL A 546 17.02 -16.78 -8.25
CA VAL A 546 16.25 -17.77 -7.49
C VAL A 546 17.11 -18.26 -6.33
N LEU A 547 16.56 -18.21 -5.12
CA LEU A 547 17.17 -18.70 -3.88
C LEU A 547 16.31 -19.83 -3.31
N LEU A 548 16.92 -20.99 -3.08
CA LEU A 548 16.35 -22.07 -2.29
C LEU A 548 16.89 -22.03 -0.87
N LEU A 549 16.00 -22.11 0.12
CA LEU A 549 16.36 -22.40 1.49
C LEU A 549 15.90 -23.80 1.85
N ARG A 550 16.81 -24.65 2.34
CA ARG A 550 16.50 -25.97 2.91
C ARG A 550 16.87 -26.05 4.39
N TRP A 551 16.07 -26.69 5.21
CA TRP A 551 16.31 -26.89 6.64
C TRP A 551 16.06 -28.33 7.09
N GLY A 552 16.67 -28.72 8.22
CA GLY A 552 16.54 -30.07 8.78
C GLY A 552 17.47 -31.12 8.15
N GLU A 553 18.50 -30.68 7.43
CA GLU A 553 19.52 -31.55 6.84
C GLU A 553 20.66 -31.85 7.84
N ASN A 554 21.35 -32.99 7.69
CA ASN A 554 22.57 -33.29 8.43
C ASN A 554 23.77 -32.58 7.75
N GLU A 555 24.65 -31.94 8.53
CA GLU A 555 25.83 -31.22 8.01
C GLU A 555 26.72 -32.14 7.16
N ALA A 556 26.92 -33.38 7.58
CA ALA A 556 27.69 -34.38 6.84
C ALA A 556 27.11 -34.66 5.44
N ASP A 557 25.78 -34.71 5.33
CA ASP A 557 25.06 -34.94 4.06
C ASP A 557 25.20 -33.73 3.11
N VAL A 558 25.24 -32.51 3.65
CA VAL A 558 25.45 -31.30 2.85
C VAL A 558 26.90 -31.22 2.36
N GLU A 559 27.87 -31.52 3.24
CA GLU A 559 29.29 -31.45 2.90
C GLU A 559 29.73 -32.57 1.95
N SER A 560 29.18 -33.80 2.11
CA SER A 560 29.40 -34.89 1.14
C SER A 560 28.90 -34.50 -0.24
N ARG A 561 27.70 -33.89 -0.33
CA ARG A 561 27.14 -33.40 -1.60
C ARG A 561 27.98 -32.29 -2.24
N ARG A 562 28.54 -31.36 -1.46
CA ARG A 562 29.48 -30.33 -1.94
C ARG A 562 30.75 -30.96 -2.52
N LEU A 563 31.34 -31.91 -1.80
CA LEU A 563 32.54 -32.63 -2.22
C LEU A 563 32.30 -33.45 -3.50
N ALA A 564 31.16 -34.14 -3.61
CA ALA A 564 30.77 -34.87 -4.81
C ALA A 564 30.59 -33.94 -6.02
N ALA A 565 29.96 -32.79 -5.83
CA ALA A 565 29.78 -31.78 -6.87
C ALA A 565 31.11 -31.17 -7.34
N SER A 566 32.07 -30.95 -6.43
CA SER A 566 33.41 -30.42 -6.74
C SER A 566 34.27 -31.37 -7.58
N ARG A 567 34.06 -32.70 -7.45
CA ARG A 567 34.84 -33.74 -8.12
C ARG A 567 34.35 -34.10 -9.53
N GLY A 568 33.23 -33.53 -9.99
CA GLY A 568 32.71 -33.73 -11.35
C GLY A 568 32.21 -35.15 -11.65
N THR A 569 32.00 -35.97 -10.62
CA THR A 569 31.72 -37.42 -10.74
C THR A 569 30.24 -37.80 -10.59
N SER A 570 29.28 -36.94 -10.93
CA SER A 570 27.86 -37.35 -10.88
C SER A 570 27.00 -36.83 -12.02
N ALA A 571 26.08 -37.70 -12.40
CA ALA A 571 25.22 -37.61 -13.57
C ALA A 571 23.79 -37.29 -13.12
N SER A 572 23.43 -36.02 -12.96
CA SER A 572 22.09 -35.45 -13.17
C SER A 572 22.05 -33.99 -12.68
N GLY A 573 21.03 -33.23 -13.11
CA GLY A 573 20.88 -31.79 -12.84
C GLY A 573 20.84 -31.33 -11.37
N ARG A 574 20.92 -32.23 -10.37
CA ARG A 574 21.04 -31.88 -8.95
C ARG A 574 22.45 -31.45 -8.53
N ASP A 575 23.49 -31.73 -9.33
CA ASP A 575 24.90 -31.50 -8.93
C ASP A 575 25.42 -30.10 -9.21
N ALA A 576 24.73 -29.30 -10.04
CA ALA A 576 24.99 -27.87 -10.14
C ALA A 576 24.52 -27.13 -8.87
N ASP A 577 23.47 -27.65 -8.22
CA ASP A 577 22.81 -27.05 -7.05
C ASP A 577 23.67 -27.07 -5.78
N THR A 578 24.59 -28.04 -5.67
CA THR A 578 25.39 -28.31 -4.46
C THR A 578 26.79 -27.69 -4.46
N LYS A 579 27.27 -27.17 -5.60
CA LYS A 579 28.52 -26.39 -5.64
C LYS A 579 28.41 -25.05 -4.91
N LEU A 580 27.20 -24.50 -4.80
CA LEU A 580 26.92 -23.15 -4.32
C LEU A 580 26.11 -23.12 -3.02
N ALA A 581 25.71 -24.28 -2.50
CA ALA A 581 24.92 -24.37 -1.28
C ALA A 581 25.74 -23.85 -0.09
N GLU A 582 25.30 -22.79 0.59
CA GLU A 582 25.92 -22.26 1.80
C GLU A 582 25.27 -22.85 3.06
N ILE A 583 26.09 -23.30 4.03
CA ILE A 583 25.63 -23.87 5.30
C ILE A 583 25.60 -22.77 6.36
N PHE A 584 24.44 -22.61 7.01
CA PHE A 584 24.23 -21.71 8.13
C PHE A 584 23.85 -22.50 9.38
N ARG A 585 24.50 -22.21 10.51
CA ARG A 585 24.28 -22.88 11.79
C ARG A 585 23.43 -22.00 12.73
N TYR A 586 22.51 -22.62 13.45
CA TYR A 586 21.53 -21.92 14.31
C TYR A 586 21.46 -22.52 15.72
N GLY A 587 21.21 -21.67 16.72
CA GLY A 587 21.06 -22.04 18.14
C GLY A 587 22.37 -22.02 18.95
N GLN A 588 22.28 -22.03 20.29
CA GLN A 588 23.46 -21.99 21.19
C GLN A 588 24.45 -23.14 20.94
N ASP A 589 23.95 -24.31 20.52
CA ASP A 589 24.75 -25.50 20.22
C ASP A 589 24.95 -25.74 18.71
N SER A 590 24.54 -24.81 17.83
CA SER A 590 24.60 -24.99 16.36
C SER A 590 23.87 -26.23 15.81
N SER A 591 22.85 -26.75 16.52
CA SER A 591 22.20 -28.04 16.21
C SER A 591 21.31 -28.03 14.95
N PHE A 592 21.01 -26.86 14.39
CA PHE A 592 20.17 -26.72 13.19
C PHE A 592 20.98 -26.19 12.01
N VAL A 593 20.89 -26.92 10.89
CA VAL A 593 21.56 -26.64 9.62
C VAL A 593 20.54 -26.13 8.61
N LEU A 594 20.84 -24.98 8.02
CA LEU A 594 20.11 -24.39 6.90
C LEU A 594 21.05 -24.32 5.69
N SER A 595 20.62 -24.81 4.52
CA SER A 595 21.37 -24.69 3.26
C SER A 595 20.71 -23.69 2.31
N GLY A 596 21.50 -22.81 1.69
CA GLY A 596 21.04 -21.79 0.74
C GLY A 596 21.71 -21.92 -0.62
N ALA A 597 20.97 -22.10 -1.71
CA ALA A 597 21.54 -22.19 -3.07
C ALA A 597 20.93 -21.13 -3.98
N ASN A 598 21.77 -20.38 -4.70
CA ASN A 598 21.36 -19.28 -5.55
C ASN A 598 21.68 -19.50 -7.03
N PHE A 599 20.83 -18.97 -7.89
CA PHE A 599 20.94 -19.18 -9.32
C PHE A 599 20.50 -17.95 -10.12
N LEU A 600 21.36 -17.52 -11.05
CA LEU A 600 21.15 -16.39 -11.93
C LEU A 600 20.75 -16.86 -13.34
N GLU A 601 19.93 -16.07 -14.04
CA GLU A 601 19.38 -16.41 -15.37
C GLU A 601 20.48 -16.66 -16.44
N ASN A 602 21.68 -16.10 -16.25
CA ASN A 602 22.79 -16.13 -17.22
C ASN A 602 23.99 -17.04 -16.84
N ASN A 603 23.87 -17.95 -15.86
CA ASN A 603 24.98 -18.79 -15.36
C ASN A 603 26.21 -18.03 -14.81
N TRP A 604 26.13 -16.72 -14.61
CA TRP A 604 27.11 -16.00 -13.81
C TRP A 604 26.86 -16.33 -12.35
N HIS A 605 27.88 -16.69 -11.57
CA HIS A 605 27.73 -17.07 -10.18
C HIS A 605 28.52 -16.10 -9.31
N HIS A 606 27.82 -15.25 -8.56
CA HIS A 606 28.40 -14.57 -7.41
C HIS A 606 28.11 -15.39 -6.15
N PRO A 607 29.13 -15.81 -5.39
CA PRO A 607 28.94 -16.49 -4.10
C PRO A 607 28.02 -15.65 -3.19
N LEU A 608 27.07 -16.26 -2.48
CA LEU A 608 26.20 -15.52 -1.56
C LEU A 608 27.03 -14.76 -0.50
N GLN A 609 28.13 -15.34 -0.01
CA GLN A 609 29.07 -14.70 0.91
C GLN A 609 29.56 -13.32 0.46
N SER A 610 29.82 -13.10 -0.84
CA SER A 610 30.35 -11.81 -1.32
C SER A 610 29.33 -10.68 -1.27
N ARG A 611 28.04 -11.01 -1.15
CA ARG A 611 26.91 -10.07 -1.04
C ARG A 611 26.28 -10.06 0.36
N LYS A 612 26.94 -10.66 1.35
CA LYS A 612 26.48 -10.68 2.74
C LYS A 612 26.52 -9.28 3.33
N LEU A 613 25.35 -8.72 3.66
CA LEU A 613 25.25 -7.49 4.44
C LEU A 613 25.14 -7.84 5.93
N GLN A 614 26.17 -7.51 6.71
CA GLN A 614 26.10 -7.61 8.17
C GLN A 614 25.01 -6.64 8.69
N LEU A 615 24.10 -7.14 9.53
CA LEU A 615 23.04 -6.31 10.13
C LEU A 615 23.48 -5.80 11.52
N ALA A 616 23.60 -6.70 12.50
CA ALA A 616 24.06 -6.32 13.83
C ALA A 616 25.53 -5.87 13.83
N GLY A 617 25.81 -4.73 14.46
CA GLY A 617 27.16 -4.15 14.56
C GLY A 617 27.64 -3.41 13.31
N ASN A 618 26.79 -3.26 12.29
CA ASN A 618 27.13 -2.49 11.09
C ASN A 618 26.77 -1.00 11.28
N PRO A 619 27.73 -0.07 11.24
CA PRO A 619 27.46 1.36 11.45
C PRO A 619 26.62 2.02 10.34
N LEU A 620 26.41 1.34 9.21
CA LEU A 620 25.60 1.83 8.09
C LEU A 620 24.18 1.25 8.07
N VAL A 621 23.81 0.44 9.06
CA VAL A 621 22.49 -0.19 9.16
C VAL A 621 21.84 0.24 10.47
N ASP A 622 20.83 1.10 10.37
CA ASP A 622 20.11 1.58 11.54
C ASP A 622 19.02 0.58 11.95
N PRO A 623 18.85 0.31 13.26
CA PRO A 623 17.70 -0.43 13.76
C PRO A 623 16.40 0.31 13.43
N LEU A 624 15.28 -0.41 13.42
CA LEU A 624 14.00 0.24 13.22
C LEU A 624 13.68 1.20 14.39
N PRO A 625 13.20 2.42 14.09
CA PRO A 625 12.61 3.24 15.13
C PRO A 625 11.36 2.56 15.69
N GLU A 626 10.89 2.98 16.85
CA GLU A 626 9.66 2.43 17.42
C GLU A 626 8.46 2.81 16.54
N ILE A 627 8.02 1.83 15.74
CA ILE A 627 6.92 1.94 14.77
C ILE A 627 5.54 1.72 15.38
N THR A 628 5.46 1.40 16.68
CA THR A 628 4.23 1.00 17.38
C THR A 628 3.65 2.15 18.20
N VAL A 629 3.46 3.31 17.58
CA VAL A 629 2.97 4.52 18.27
C VAL A 629 1.54 4.88 17.90
N ALA A 630 0.81 5.46 18.87
CA ALA A 630 -0.57 5.89 18.68
C ALA A 630 -0.71 7.14 17.79
N ASP A 631 0.24 8.08 17.89
CA ASP A 631 0.30 9.30 17.09
C ASP A 631 1.67 9.41 16.38
N PRO A 632 1.86 8.72 15.25
CA PRO A 632 3.13 8.74 14.52
C PRO A 632 3.45 10.14 13.96
N ILE A 633 2.42 10.92 13.58
CA ILE A 633 2.59 12.30 13.08
C ILE A 633 3.11 13.21 14.19
N GLY A 634 2.50 13.14 15.38
CA GLY A 634 2.92 13.93 16.53
C GLY A 634 4.35 13.60 16.97
N ARG A 635 4.73 12.32 16.94
CA ARG A 635 6.10 11.88 17.20
C ARG A 635 7.09 12.46 16.18
N ASP A 636 6.79 12.32 14.89
CA ASP A 636 7.65 12.84 13.83
C ASP A 636 7.88 14.36 13.97
N ILE A 637 6.83 15.11 14.30
CA ILE A 637 6.93 16.55 14.52
C ILE A 637 7.83 16.87 15.72
N LEU A 638 7.76 16.09 16.81
CA LEU A 638 8.58 16.30 18.01
C LEU A 638 10.07 15.99 17.79
N GLU A 639 10.40 15.05 16.91
CA GLU A 639 11.79 14.65 16.61
C GLU A 639 12.52 15.62 15.68
N LEU A 640 11.77 16.45 14.92
CA LEU A 640 12.32 17.41 13.95
C LEU A 640 13.53 18.22 14.44
N PRO A 641 13.49 18.90 15.60
CA PRO A 641 14.56 19.84 15.96
C PRO A 641 15.88 19.15 16.29
N ASP A 642 15.84 17.89 16.74
CA ASP A 642 17.04 17.12 17.04
C ASP A 642 17.59 16.46 15.78
N LEU A 643 16.72 15.93 14.91
CA LEU A 643 17.14 15.40 13.62
C LEU A 643 17.79 16.46 12.73
N LEU A 644 17.18 17.64 12.58
CA LEU A 644 17.76 18.70 11.75
C LEU A 644 19.11 19.19 12.29
N ARG A 645 19.27 19.20 13.63
CA ARG A 645 20.57 19.49 14.24
C ARG A 645 21.59 18.42 13.89
N ALA A 646 21.24 17.14 13.96
CA ALA A 646 22.13 16.05 13.62
C ALA A 646 22.63 16.13 12.17
N ILE A 647 21.73 16.41 11.20
CA ILE A 647 22.11 16.62 9.79
C ILE A 647 23.11 17.78 9.65
N LYS A 648 22.86 18.89 10.35
CA LYS A 648 23.76 20.04 10.33
C LYS A 648 25.12 19.74 10.95
N GLU A 649 25.14 19.07 12.10
CA GLU A 649 26.37 18.67 12.79
C GLU A 649 27.20 17.73 11.94
N ASP A 650 26.56 16.80 11.23
CA ASP A 650 27.22 15.89 10.27
C ASP A 650 27.92 16.66 9.13
N PHE A 651 27.25 17.64 8.50
CA PHE A 651 27.91 18.48 7.48
C PHE A 651 29.03 19.37 8.05
N ALA A 652 28.95 19.75 9.32
CA ALA A 652 29.94 20.58 10.00
C ALA A 652 31.17 19.78 10.46
N ASP A 653 31.04 18.48 10.69
CA ASP A 653 32.09 17.62 11.22
C ASP A 653 33.31 17.61 10.29
N PRO A 654 34.47 18.16 10.73
CA PRO A 654 35.69 18.18 9.93
C PRO A 654 36.42 16.83 9.91
N SER A 655 35.98 15.85 10.71
CA SER A 655 36.50 14.48 10.64
C SER A 655 36.25 13.91 9.24
N HIS A 656 37.14 13.03 8.76
CA HIS A 656 36.89 12.27 7.53
C HIS A 656 35.84 11.15 7.72
N GLU A 657 35.00 11.25 8.75
CA GLU A 657 33.99 10.24 9.10
C GLU A 657 32.59 10.64 8.61
N SER A 658 32.31 11.94 8.38
CA SER A 658 31.02 12.36 7.82
C SER A 658 30.86 11.93 6.37
N LEU A 659 29.99 10.95 6.17
CA LEU A 659 29.69 10.41 4.85
C LEU A 659 28.94 11.40 3.97
N ASN A 660 27.98 12.16 4.52
CA ASN A 660 27.28 13.19 3.74
C ASN A 660 28.26 14.28 3.27
N ARG A 661 29.23 14.68 4.10
CA ARG A 661 30.23 15.68 3.72
C ARG A 661 31.16 15.17 2.63
N ILE A 662 31.57 13.91 2.69
CA ILE A 662 32.36 13.24 1.63
C ILE A 662 31.57 13.19 0.32
N THR A 663 30.31 12.77 0.38
CA THR A 663 29.44 12.72 -0.79
C THR A 663 29.18 14.11 -1.36
N ALA A 664 29.00 15.13 -0.50
CA ALA A 664 28.86 16.54 -0.89
C ALA A 664 30.10 17.05 -1.62
N TRP A 665 31.29 16.73 -1.14
CA TRP A 665 32.55 17.07 -1.80
C TRP A 665 32.65 16.44 -3.20
N THR A 666 32.31 15.17 -3.32
CA THR A 666 32.34 14.47 -4.62
C THR A 666 31.30 15.03 -5.59
N PHE A 667 30.08 15.28 -5.11
CA PHE A 667 29.02 15.94 -5.88
C PHE A 667 29.47 17.32 -6.38
N THR A 668 30.02 18.14 -5.48
CA THR A 668 30.53 19.47 -5.80
C THR A 668 31.64 19.43 -6.84
N ASN A 669 32.58 18.49 -6.74
CA ASN A 669 33.65 18.34 -7.72
C ASN A 669 33.15 17.94 -9.11
N LYS A 670 32.14 17.05 -9.20
CA LYS A 670 31.52 16.71 -10.49
C LYS A 670 30.84 17.93 -11.11
N LEU A 671 30.10 18.71 -10.32
CA LEU A 671 29.52 19.97 -10.80
C LEU A 671 30.59 21.00 -11.20
N ARG A 672 31.66 21.14 -10.42
CA ARG A 672 32.80 22.00 -10.74
C ARG A 672 33.41 21.67 -12.10
N GLN A 673 33.58 20.38 -12.41
CA GLN A 673 34.08 19.94 -13.71
C GLN A 673 33.15 20.38 -14.86
N ARG A 674 31.83 20.26 -14.69
CA ARG A 674 30.84 20.75 -15.67
C ARG A 674 30.92 22.26 -15.85
N LEU A 675 31.00 23.00 -14.75
CA LEU A 675 31.14 24.47 -14.75
C LEU A 675 32.41 24.93 -15.48
N LEU A 676 33.56 24.30 -15.20
CA LEU A 676 34.83 24.60 -15.86
C LEU A 676 34.79 24.35 -17.36
N LYS A 677 34.10 23.29 -17.81
CA LYS A 677 33.90 23.03 -19.25
C LYS A 677 33.07 24.14 -19.90
N ARG A 678 31.98 24.57 -19.24
CA ARG A 678 31.15 25.68 -19.75
C ARG A 678 31.91 26.99 -19.83
N GLN A 679 32.72 27.30 -18.82
CA GLN A 679 33.52 28.52 -18.82
C GLN A 679 34.59 28.53 -19.92
N ARG A 680 35.18 27.37 -20.21
CA ARG A 680 36.14 27.20 -21.32
C ARG A 680 35.49 27.14 -22.70
N GLY A 681 34.15 27.11 -22.80
CA GLY A 681 33.44 26.90 -24.07
C GLY A 681 33.56 25.47 -24.61
N GLU A 682 34.00 24.51 -23.78
CA GLU A 682 34.18 23.09 -24.12
C GLU A 682 32.93 22.25 -23.78
N ALA A 683 31.88 22.87 -23.25
CA ALA A 683 30.67 22.15 -22.84
C ALA A 683 29.82 21.74 -24.05
N ASP A 684 29.31 20.52 -23.98
CA ASP A 684 28.30 20.00 -24.88
C ASP A 684 26.89 20.47 -24.48
N ASP A 685 25.88 20.05 -25.23
CA ASP A 685 24.47 20.33 -24.93
C ASP A 685 23.88 19.39 -23.86
N SER A 686 24.69 18.56 -23.20
CA SER A 686 24.20 17.67 -22.15
C SER A 686 23.73 18.44 -20.91
N ILE A 687 22.77 17.85 -20.21
CA ILE A 687 22.28 18.35 -18.92
C ILE A 687 23.44 18.24 -17.91
N ASP A 688 23.71 19.29 -17.15
CA ASP A 688 24.76 19.25 -16.13
C ASP A 688 24.29 18.59 -14.85
N LEU A 689 23.07 18.92 -14.42
CA LEU A 689 22.41 18.38 -13.24
C LEU A 689 20.97 17.96 -13.56
N LEU A 690 20.69 16.67 -13.44
CA LEU A 690 19.36 16.11 -13.53
C LEU A 690 18.86 15.72 -12.13
N ILE A 691 17.74 16.28 -11.70
CA ILE A 691 17.10 15.94 -10.43
C ILE A 691 15.84 15.13 -10.72
N ILE A 692 15.72 13.94 -10.11
CA ILE A 692 14.56 13.07 -10.26
C ILE A 692 13.92 12.73 -8.92
N GLY A 693 12.60 12.60 -8.92
CA GLY A 693 11.83 12.19 -7.74
C GLY A 693 10.35 12.02 -8.07
N CYS A 694 9.55 11.73 -7.05
CA CYS A 694 8.09 11.65 -7.14
C CYS A 694 7.42 12.49 -6.06
N GLU A 695 6.28 13.12 -6.39
CA GLU A 695 5.43 13.89 -5.46
C GLU A 695 6.27 14.86 -4.60
N VAL A 696 6.18 14.75 -3.27
CA VAL A 696 6.86 15.65 -2.33
C VAL A 696 8.38 15.66 -2.49
N SER A 697 8.99 14.51 -2.77
CA SER A 697 10.44 14.43 -3.03
C SER A 697 10.83 15.21 -4.29
N LEU A 698 9.97 15.20 -5.31
CA LEU A 698 10.19 15.99 -6.52
C LEU A 698 10.02 17.48 -6.25
N TRP A 699 8.96 17.90 -5.55
CA TRP A 699 8.70 19.32 -5.29
C TRP A 699 9.82 19.97 -4.47
N VAL A 700 10.35 19.25 -3.48
CA VAL A 700 11.55 19.68 -2.74
C VAL A 700 12.78 19.74 -3.67
N GLY A 701 12.94 18.76 -4.57
CA GLY A 701 13.98 18.77 -5.60
C GLY A 701 13.87 19.91 -6.60
N GLU A 702 12.66 20.29 -7.01
CA GLU A 702 12.38 21.42 -7.89
C GLU A 702 12.77 22.74 -7.23
N GLN A 703 12.54 22.89 -5.92
CA GLN A 703 13.02 24.05 -5.16
C GLN A 703 14.56 24.09 -5.14
N PHE A 704 15.22 22.97 -4.80
CA PHE A 704 16.69 22.90 -4.83
C PHE A 704 17.25 23.19 -6.23
N ALA A 705 16.59 22.72 -7.29
CA ALA A 705 16.94 23.04 -8.67
C ALA A 705 16.82 24.54 -8.97
N ALA A 706 15.77 25.20 -8.47
CA ALA A 706 15.58 26.64 -8.62
C ALA A 706 16.68 27.41 -7.90
N ASP A 707 17.01 27.03 -6.66
CA ASP A 707 18.06 27.66 -5.87
C ASP A 707 19.44 27.50 -6.55
N MET A 708 19.76 26.29 -7.04
CA MET A 708 21.00 26.05 -7.79
C MET A 708 21.08 26.87 -9.08
N ARG A 709 19.97 27.09 -9.81
CA ARG A 709 19.96 27.94 -11.02
C ARG A 709 20.17 29.41 -10.69
N LEU A 710 19.62 29.89 -9.57
CA LEU A 710 19.83 31.27 -9.11
C LEU A 710 21.30 31.51 -8.74
N VAL A 711 21.91 30.53 -8.06
CA VAL A 711 23.29 30.62 -7.59
C VAL A 711 24.31 30.36 -8.72
N PHE A 712 24.01 29.46 -9.66
CA PHE A 712 24.89 29.05 -10.76
C PHE A 712 24.17 29.13 -12.12
N PRO A 713 23.98 30.34 -12.67
CA PRO A 713 23.14 30.56 -13.86
C PRO A 713 23.67 29.89 -15.13
N LYS A 714 24.97 29.56 -15.20
CA LYS A 714 25.54 28.85 -16.36
C LYS A 714 25.23 27.34 -16.36
N LEU A 715 24.72 26.75 -15.28
CA LEU A 715 24.37 25.32 -15.26
C LEU A 715 23.06 25.04 -15.99
N LYS A 716 23.05 24.05 -16.88
CA LYS A 716 21.85 23.45 -17.47
C LYS A 716 21.28 22.43 -16.50
N ILE A 717 20.35 22.87 -15.66
CA ILE A 717 19.70 22.04 -14.62
C ILE A 717 18.29 21.66 -15.09
N LEU A 718 17.92 20.38 -14.92
CA LEU A 718 16.57 19.89 -15.16
C LEU A 718 16.05 19.13 -13.92
N ALA A 719 14.82 19.43 -13.51
CA ALA A 719 14.10 18.62 -12.52
C ALA A 719 12.92 17.94 -13.23
N LEU A 720 12.80 16.61 -13.09
CA LEU A 720 11.81 15.82 -13.80
C LEU A 720 11.27 14.71 -12.90
N SER A 721 9.97 14.45 -12.98
CA SER A 721 9.38 13.29 -12.30
C SER A 721 10.00 11.98 -12.82
N SER A 722 10.37 11.08 -11.92
CA SER A 722 10.95 9.80 -12.31
C SER A 722 10.00 8.97 -13.19
N ASN A 723 8.69 9.03 -12.95
CA ASN A 723 7.69 8.37 -13.81
C ASN A 723 7.64 8.96 -15.21
N LYS A 724 7.85 10.28 -15.35
CA LYS A 724 7.92 10.93 -16.66
C LYS A 724 9.19 10.50 -17.40
N LEU A 725 10.33 10.42 -16.70
CA LEU A 725 11.58 9.92 -17.27
C LEU A 725 11.43 8.48 -17.78
N LEU A 726 10.88 7.58 -16.96
CA LEU A 726 10.62 6.18 -17.35
C LEU A 726 9.62 6.08 -18.51
N GLY A 727 8.59 6.93 -18.51
CA GLY A 727 7.67 7.04 -19.65
C GLY A 727 8.38 7.43 -20.94
N GLN A 728 9.39 8.29 -20.88
CA GLN A 728 10.09 8.80 -22.06
C GLN A 728 11.22 7.90 -22.56
N LEU A 729 11.98 7.31 -21.64
CA LEU A 729 13.22 6.58 -21.94
C LEU A 729 13.13 5.07 -21.65
N GLY A 730 12.14 4.64 -20.87
CA GLY A 730 11.99 3.24 -20.44
C GLY A 730 11.03 2.41 -21.31
N GLN A 731 10.58 2.93 -22.45
CA GLN A 731 9.62 2.25 -23.33
C GLN A 731 10.35 1.36 -24.34
N MET A 732 9.91 0.12 -24.47
CA MET A 732 10.38 -0.77 -25.55
C MET A 732 9.77 -0.42 -26.92
N MET A 733 8.66 0.33 -26.94
CA MET A 733 7.94 0.70 -28.15
C MET A 733 8.22 2.18 -28.50
N PRO A 734 8.67 2.50 -29.73
CA PRO A 734 9.02 3.86 -30.13
C PRO A 734 7.77 4.70 -30.47
N ILE A 735 6.88 4.92 -29.49
CA ILE A 735 5.70 5.76 -29.65
C ILE A 735 6.00 7.18 -29.10
N PRO A 736 5.83 8.25 -29.91
CA PRO A 736 6.04 9.62 -29.44
C PRO A 736 5.08 9.98 -28.30
N GLN A 737 5.60 10.41 -27.15
CA GLN A 737 4.77 10.85 -26.04
C GLN A 737 4.36 12.32 -26.20
N ILE A 738 3.07 12.55 -26.48
CA ILE A 738 2.48 13.90 -26.58
C ILE A 738 2.32 14.48 -25.16
N GLY A 739 2.62 15.77 -24.98
CA GLY A 739 2.45 16.48 -23.70
C GLY A 739 3.73 16.60 -22.85
N PHE A 740 4.87 16.16 -23.39
CA PHE A 740 6.17 16.32 -22.76
C PHE A 740 7.08 17.27 -23.53
N GLN A 741 7.85 18.09 -22.81
CA GLN A 741 8.81 19.04 -23.41
C GLN A 741 10.11 18.38 -23.88
N VAL A 742 10.38 17.15 -23.46
CA VAL A 742 11.62 16.41 -23.77
C VAL A 742 11.30 14.98 -24.22
N ASN A 743 12.21 14.39 -24.99
CA ASN A 743 12.18 13.02 -25.49
C ASN A 743 13.63 12.53 -25.65
N GLU A 744 13.83 11.25 -26.00
CA GLU A 744 15.16 10.67 -26.19
C GLU A 744 16.05 11.47 -27.17
N ALA A 745 15.48 12.03 -28.24
CA ALA A 745 16.23 12.80 -29.23
C ALA A 745 16.65 14.21 -28.75
N THR A 746 16.00 14.75 -27.73
CA THR A 746 16.23 16.12 -27.22
C THR A 746 16.95 16.14 -25.87
N LEU A 747 17.00 15.00 -25.19
CA LEU A 747 17.56 14.85 -23.85
C LEU A 747 18.97 14.24 -23.92
N ASN A 748 20.00 15.08 -24.00
CA ASN A 748 21.38 14.61 -23.91
C ASN A 748 21.78 14.42 -22.43
N LEU A 749 21.96 13.16 -22.01
CA LEU A 749 22.31 12.75 -20.64
C LEU A 749 23.77 12.32 -20.47
N THR A 750 24.62 12.50 -21.48
CA THR A 750 26.01 12.04 -21.45
C THR A 750 26.79 12.75 -20.35
N ASN A 751 27.36 11.98 -19.42
CA ASN A 751 28.12 12.50 -18.26
C ASN A 751 27.32 13.51 -17.40
N THR A 752 25.99 13.42 -17.39
CA THR A 752 25.13 14.23 -16.52
C THR A 752 25.33 13.82 -15.05
N VAL A 753 25.38 14.80 -14.15
CA VAL A 753 25.29 14.54 -12.71
C VAL A 753 23.82 14.33 -12.36
N VAL A 754 23.47 13.20 -11.77
CA VAL A 754 22.09 12.87 -11.40
C VAL A 754 21.94 12.95 -9.89
N LEU A 755 20.82 13.51 -9.41
CA LEU A 755 20.41 13.49 -8.01
C LEU A 755 18.99 12.91 -7.90
N GLY A 756 18.89 11.65 -7.47
CA GLY A 756 17.62 10.97 -7.20
C GLY A 756 17.15 11.19 -5.77
N ILE A 757 16.00 11.82 -5.59
CA ILE A 757 15.45 12.12 -4.26
C ILE A 757 14.33 11.13 -3.96
N SER A 758 14.57 10.22 -3.02
CA SER A 758 13.57 9.28 -2.54
C SER A 758 13.83 8.95 -1.08
N HIS A 759 13.11 9.62 -0.19
CA HIS A 759 13.23 9.41 1.25
C HIS A 759 13.13 7.93 1.64
N SER A 760 12.07 7.22 1.25
CA SER A 760 11.91 5.79 1.57
C SER A 760 12.99 4.89 0.97
N GLY A 761 13.71 5.41 -0.03
CA GLY A 761 14.62 4.65 -0.89
C GLY A 761 14.01 3.46 -1.65
N GLY A 762 12.70 3.21 -1.52
CA GLY A 762 11.96 2.15 -2.21
C GLY A 762 10.91 2.67 -3.20
N THR A 763 10.94 3.96 -3.54
CA THR A 763 10.04 4.54 -4.54
C THR A 763 10.38 3.98 -5.91
N PHE A 764 9.54 3.10 -6.45
CA PHE A 764 9.77 2.40 -7.72
C PHE A 764 10.23 3.34 -8.85
N GLY A 765 9.50 4.43 -9.09
CA GLY A 765 9.83 5.36 -10.17
C GLY A 765 11.26 5.88 -10.06
N THR A 766 11.70 6.26 -8.86
CA THR A 766 13.06 6.78 -8.63
C THR A 766 14.10 5.66 -8.70
N LEU A 767 13.84 4.48 -8.13
CA LEU A 767 14.72 3.31 -8.20
C LEU A 767 14.96 2.86 -9.64
N ALA A 768 13.88 2.61 -10.39
CA ALA A 768 13.94 2.23 -11.79
C ALA A 768 14.56 3.34 -12.65
N GLY A 769 14.29 4.61 -12.32
CA GLY A 769 14.93 5.76 -12.96
C GLY A 769 16.44 5.77 -12.76
N CYS A 770 16.94 5.50 -11.55
CA CYS A 770 18.37 5.36 -11.27
C CYS A 770 18.99 4.20 -12.04
N ASN A 771 18.34 3.03 -12.07
CA ASN A 771 18.81 1.87 -12.83
C ASN A 771 18.90 2.16 -14.33
N LEU A 772 17.88 2.81 -14.91
CA LEU A 772 17.88 3.24 -16.30
C LEU A 772 19.04 4.20 -16.59
N LEU A 773 19.29 5.17 -15.70
CA LEU A 773 20.31 6.19 -15.90
C LEU A 773 21.75 5.66 -15.83
N ARG A 774 21.98 4.45 -15.28
CA ARG A 774 23.31 3.81 -15.23
C ARG A 774 23.91 3.58 -16.62
N SER A 775 23.08 3.41 -17.66
CA SER A 775 23.56 3.29 -19.04
C SER A 775 24.01 4.63 -19.65
N TYR A 776 23.65 5.76 -19.05
CA TYR A 776 23.96 7.10 -19.54
C TYR A 776 25.06 7.81 -18.75
N THR A 777 25.17 7.53 -17.44
CA THR A 777 26.13 8.21 -16.56
C THR A 777 26.52 7.37 -15.34
N HIS A 778 27.76 7.52 -14.89
CA HIS A 778 28.27 6.95 -13.63
C HIS A 778 28.14 7.92 -12.44
N SER A 779 27.68 9.15 -12.64
CA SER A 779 27.61 10.18 -11.58
C SER A 779 26.19 10.28 -11.02
N ILE A 780 25.69 9.21 -10.42
CA ILE A 780 24.32 9.12 -9.88
C ILE A 780 24.36 9.20 -8.35
N PHE A 781 23.83 10.29 -7.81
CA PHE A 781 23.68 10.55 -6.39
C PHE A 781 22.24 10.32 -5.95
N VAL A 782 22.03 9.95 -4.69
CA VAL A 782 20.69 9.76 -4.14
C VAL A 782 20.54 10.39 -2.75
N VAL A 783 19.33 10.85 -2.42
CA VAL A 783 18.96 11.31 -1.08
C VAL A 783 17.92 10.36 -0.49
N THR A 784 18.24 9.75 0.64
CA THR A 784 17.45 8.70 1.30
C THR A 784 17.35 8.90 2.81
N SER A 785 16.44 8.17 3.46
CA SER A 785 16.24 8.22 4.92
C SER A 785 17.44 7.71 5.70
N GLU A 786 18.06 6.66 5.18
CA GLU A 786 19.17 5.91 5.76
C GLU A 786 20.06 5.37 4.64
N TRP A 787 21.23 4.84 5.01
CA TRP A 787 22.18 4.26 4.06
C TRP A 787 21.68 2.94 3.48
N ASP A 788 21.01 2.13 4.28
CA ASP A 788 20.49 0.82 3.90
C ASP A 788 19.10 0.93 3.24
N THR A 789 19.06 1.44 2.01
CA THR A 789 17.84 1.48 1.19
C THR A 789 18.07 0.93 -0.22
N GLN A 790 16.99 0.56 -0.91
CA GLN A 790 17.06 -0.07 -2.24
C GLN A 790 17.73 0.85 -3.27
N VAL A 791 17.31 2.12 -3.35
CA VAL A 791 17.89 3.10 -4.28
C VAL A 791 19.35 3.42 -3.94
N ALA A 792 19.72 3.42 -2.66
CA ALA A 792 21.11 3.59 -2.24
C ALA A 792 21.98 2.44 -2.73
N ARG A 793 21.48 1.20 -2.65
CA ARG A 793 22.16 0.02 -3.22
C ARG A 793 22.27 0.10 -4.74
N ALA A 794 21.21 0.55 -5.41
CA ALA A 794 21.18 0.76 -6.85
C ALA A 794 22.09 1.90 -7.36
N VAL A 795 22.86 2.60 -6.52
CA VAL A 795 23.87 3.56 -6.99
C VAL A 795 25.27 3.30 -6.44
N ARG A 796 25.43 2.31 -5.56
CA ARG A 796 26.75 1.88 -5.10
C ARG A 796 27.45 1.12 -6.23
N ILE A 797 28.73 1.41 -6.43
CA ILE A 797 29.60 0.66 -7.32
C ILE A 797 29.99 -0.63 -6.61
N GLU A 798 29.76 -1.78 -7.24
CA GLU A 798 30.19 -3.09 -6.73
C GLU A 798 31.73 -3.15 -6.75
N GLY A 799 32.34 -3.05 -5.56
CA GLY A 799 33.71 -3.48 -5.29
C GLY A 799 33.65 -4.63 -4.28
N GLU A 800 34.59 -5.57 -4.38
CA GLU A 800 34.70 -6.68 -3.43
C GLU A 800 34.71 -6.14 -2.00
N VAL A 801 33.78 -6.62 -1.17
CA VAL A 801 33.74 -6.30 0.26
C VAL A 801 34.84 -7.12 0.95
N GLY A 802 36.08 -6.67 0.76
CA GLY A 802 37.29 -7.16 1.39
C GLY A 802 38.18 -5.97 1.72
N GLU A 803 38.38 -5.74 3.02
CA GLU A 803 39.25 -4.69 3.59
C GLU A 803 38.91 -3.24 3.20
N GLY A 804 37.82 -2.72 3.81
CA GLY A 804 37.52 -1.29 3.83
C GLY A 804 36.52 -0.88 2.75
N VAL A 805 35.37 -0.38 3.19
CA VAL A 805 34.42 0.29 2.30
C VAL A 805 35.14 1.48 1.67
N GLU A 806 35.33 1.49 0.35
CA GLU A 806 35.85 2.68 -0.34
C GLU A 806 34.76 3.76 -0.31
N LEU A 807 34.70 4.53 0.79
CA LEU A 807 33.71 5.58 1.03
C LEU A 807 33.64 6.62 -0.11
N ARG A 808 34.70 6.70 -0.94
CA ARG A 808 34.83 7.62 -2.08
C ARG A 808 34.03 7.22 -3.32
N SER A 809 33.59 5.97 -3.43
CA SER A 809 32.77 5.47 -4.55
C SER A 809 31.26 5.48 -4.25
N GLN A 810 30.86 6.05 -3.11
CA GLN A 810 29.46 6.04 -2.63
C GLN A 810 28.78 7.39 -2.80
N PHE A 811 27.71 7.41 -3.59
CA PHE A 811 26.95 8.61 -3.94
C PHE A 811 25.61 8.70 -3.17
N VAL A 812 25.62 8.47 -1.85
CA VAL A 812 24.41 8.44 -1.04
C VAL A 812 24.44 9.56 -0.01
N PHE A 813 23.38 10.36 0.02
CA PHE A 813 23.09 11.29 1.10
C PHE A 813 22.02 10.67 2.00
N SER A 814 22.26 10.67 3.31
CA SER A 814 21.31 10.18 4.30
C SER A 814 20.81 11.31 5.19
N THR A 815 19.49 11.38 5.35
CA THR A 815 18.89 12.29 6.35
C THR A 815 18.98 11.78 7.79
N GLY A 816 19.35 10.51 8.02
CA GLY A 816 19.46 9.89 9.34
C GLY A 816 18.13 9.69 10.08
N CYS A 817 16.98 9.87 9.42
CA CYS A 817 15.69 9.74 10.09
C CYS A 817 15.24 8.28 10.23
N GLY A 818 15.73 7.37 9.38
CA GLY A 818 15.23 5.99 9.29
C GLY A 818 13.78 5.87 8.77
N VAL A 819 13.20 4.69 8.94
CA VAL A 819 11.85 4.36 8.45
C VAL A 819 10.76 5.16 9.17
N ARG A 820 9.76 5.66 8.44
CA ARG A 820 8.60 6.37 9.00
C ARG A 820 7.29 5.78 8.48
N THR A 821 6.38 5.48 9.41
CA THR A 821 5.12 4.79 9.11
C THR A 821 3.93 5.71 8.85
N ALA A 822 4.05 6.99 9.17
CA ALA A 822 3.04 7.99 8.86
C ALA A 822 2.91 8.17 7.33
N GLU A 823 1.72 7.94 6.78
CA GLU A 823 1.42 8.24 5.38
C GLU A 823 1.50 9.75 5.08
N PRO A 824 0.98 10.67 5.94
CA PRO A 824 1.25 12.09 5.78
C PRO A 824 2.71 12.40 6.09
N CYS A 825 3.49 12.73 5.06
CA CYS A 825 4.90 13.06 5.20
C CYS A 825 5.08 14.33 6.07
N THR A 826 5.93 14.24 7.09
CA THR A 826 6.23 15.32 8.04
C THR A 826 7.74 15.52 8.17
N ILE A 827 8.38 14.77 9.05
CA ILE A 827 9.82 14.81 9.33
C ILE A 827 10.65 14.53 8.08
N THR A 828 10.16 13.62 7.24
CA THR A 828 10.80 13.17 6.00
C THR A 828 11.02 14.32 5.00
N VAL A 829 10.02 15.21 4.86
CA VAL A 829 10.05 16.36 3.96
C VAL A 829 11.02 17.42 4.49
N ALA A 830 10.89 17.76 5.77
CA ALA A 830 11.72 18.78 6.40
C ALA A 830 13.20 18.38 6.45
N ALA A 831 13.48 17.11 6.77
CA ALA A 831 14.83 16.56 6.80
C ALA A 831 15.47 16.55 5.40
N THR A 832 14.74 16.13 4.37
CA THR A 832 15.21 16.16 2.98
C THR A 832 15.53 17.59 2.53
N HIS A 833 14.62 18.54 2.77
CA HIS A 833 14.85 19.94 2.43
C HIS A 833 16.03 20.54 3.20
N HIS A 834 16.17 20.23 4.50
CA HIS A 834 17.29 20.71 5.30
C HIS A 834 18.63 20.15 4.81
N LEU A 835 18.70 18.86 4.48
CA LEU A 835 19.90 18.25 3.90
C LEU A 835 20.29 18.93 2.59
N LEU A 836 19.33 19.19 1.69
CA LEU A 836 19.60 19.90 0.43
C LEU A 836 20.04 21.34 0.65
N THR A 837 19.53 22.00 1.70
CA THR A 837 20.01 23.32 2.12
C THR A 837 21.48 23.27 2.58
N GLN A 838 21.86 22.26 3.38
CA GLN A 838 23.27 22.04 3.76
C GLN A 838 24.14 21.78 2.54
N LEU A 839 23.67 20.95 1.59
CA LEU A 839 24.37 20.67 0.35
C LEU A 839 24.58 21.93 -0.50
N LEU A 840 23.55 22.78 -0.62
CA LEU A 840 23.66 24.06 -1.34
C LEU A 840 24.72 24.95 -0.72
N MET A 841 24.67 25.17 0.60
CA MET A 841 25.66 25.98 1.33
C MET A 841 27.08 25.40 1.19
N PHE A 842 27.21 24.08 1.23
CA PHE A 842 28.49 23.39 1.03
C PHE A 842 29.05 23.67 -0.38
N VAL A 843 28.25 23.48 -1.43
CA VAL A 843 28.65 23.74 -2.82
C VAL A 843 29.04 25.22 -2.98
N MET A 844 28.24 26.12 -2.43
CA MET A 844 28.47 27.57 -2.49
C MET A 844 29.79 27.95 -1.85
N GLY A 845 30.01 27.55 -0.59
CA GLY A 845 31.20 27.87 0.17
C GLY A 845 32.46 27.22 -0.39
N TYR A 846 32.36 25.99 -0.90
CA TYR A 846 33.48 25.30 -1.54
C TYR A 846 33.93 26.05 -2.81
N LEU A 847 33.01 26.38 -3.71
CA LEU A 847 33.35 27.06 -4.95
C LEU A 847 33.83 28.50 -4.71
N ALA A 848 33.21 29.25 -3.80
CA ALA A 848 33.66 30.61 -3.46
C ALA A 848 35.08 30.62 -2.87
N ARG A 849 35.44 29.61 -2.06
CA ARG A 849 36.75 29.51 -1.43
C ARG A 849 37.88 29.16 -2.40
N PHE A 850 37.61 28.30 -3.38
CA PHE A 850 38.65 27.75 -4.25
C PHE A 850 38.72 28.39 -5.65
N GLU A 851 37.70 29.13 -6.09
CA GLU A 851 37.63 29.78 -7.41
C GLU A 851 37.60 31.30 -7.28
N THR A 852 38.67 31.88 -6.72
CA THR A 852 38.73 33.31 -6.31
C THR A 852 39.03 34.30 -7.44
N LYS A 853 39.45 33.84 -8.62
CA LYS A 853 39.94 34.72 -9.71
C LYS A 853 38.88 35.04 -10.77
N GLU A 854 37.95 34.12 -11.04
CA GLU A 854 36.77 34.33 -11.88
C GLU A 854 35.61 33.54 -11.28
N LYS A 855 34.50 34.21 -10.94
CA LYS A 855 33.33 33.57 -10.31
C LYS A 855 32.80 32.43 -11.21
N LEU A 856 33.10 31.20 -10.81
CA LEU A 856 32.80 30.00 -11.58
C LEU A 856 31.28 29.90 -11.79
N GLY A 857 30.86 29.62 -13.03
CA GLY A 857 29.43 29.43 -13.34
C GLY A 857 28.59 30.72 -13.41
N GLY A 858 29.22 31.90 -13.42
CA GLY A 858 28.50 33.17 -13.43
C GLY A 858 27.81 33.47 -12.11
N SER A 859 28.26 32.83 -11.03
CA SER A 859 27.80 33.10 -9.67
C SER A 859 28.01 34.57 -9.32
N SER A 860 27.03 35.18 -8.65
CA SER A 860 27.11 36.60 -8.22
C SER A 860 27.44 36.76 -6.75
N TYR A 861 27.42 35.68 -5.97
CA TYR A 861 27.55 35.74 -4.51
C TYR A 861 29.00 35.82 -4.03
N GLU A 862 29.20 36.25 -2.78
CA GLU A 862 30.48 36.30 -2.06
C GLU A 862 30.54 35.31 -0.89
N MET A 863 31.73 35.02 -0.37
CA MET A 863 31.89 34.08 0.76
C MET A 863 31.19 34.57 2.03
N GLU A 864 31.16 35.89 2.26
CA GLU A 864 30.47 36.52 3.38
C GLU A 864 28.96 36.25 3.35
N GLU A 865 28.34 36.25 2.17
CA GLU A 865 26.92 35.95 2.00
C GLU A 865 26.63 34.47 2.30
N VAL A 866 27.55 33.56 1.97
CA VAL A 866 27.45 32.15 2.37
C VAL A 866 27.50 32.01 3.88
N GLN A 867 28.39 32.74 4.56
CA GLN A 867 28.50 32.73 6.02
C GLN A 867 27.25 33.31 6.70
N GLU A 868 26.65 34.35 6.12
CA GLU A 868 25.39 34.91 6.60
C GLU A 868 24.24 33.91 6.47
N LEU A 869 24.13 33.24 5.31
CA LEU A 869 23.14 32.18 5.10
C LEU A 869 23.33 31.03 6.09
N GLU A 870 24.58 30.64 6.35
CA GLU A 870 24.91 29.63 7.34
C GLU A 870 24.45 30.09 8.74
N LEU A 871 24.75 31.33 9.14
CA LEU A 871 24.35 31.90 10.42
C LEU A 871 22.82 31.91 10.61
N LEU A 872 22.07 32.27 9.57
CA LEU A 872 20.61 32.18 9.55
C LEU A 872 20.13 30.74 9.72
N ASN A 873 20.76 29.78 9.01
CA ASN A 873 20.46 28.36 9.15
C ASN A 873 20.78 27.84 10.57
N ARG A 874 21.85 28.33 11.23
CA ARG A 874 22.17 27.95 12.62
C ARG A 874 21.06 28.32 13.60
N ALA A 875 20.43 29.49 13.40
CA ALA A 875 19.34 29.97 14.25
C ALA A 875 18.04 29.17 14.08
N LEU A 876 17.83 28.53 12.93
CA LEU A 876 16.62 27.75 12.61
C LEU A 876 16.31 26.68 13.66
N CYS A 877 17.31 25.93 14.12
CA CYS A 877 17.12 24.82 15.06
C CYS A 877 16.52 25.30 16.40
N GLY A 878 16.94 26.48 16.88
CA GLY A 878 16.39 27.09 18.09
C GLY A 878 14.94 27.55 17.90
N GLY A 879 14.65 28.22 16.78
CA GLY A 879 13.29 28.63 16.44
C GLY A 879 12.33 27.45 16.26
N LEU A 880 12.81 26.37 15.65
CA LEU A 880 12.00 25.16 15.45
C LEU A 880 11.67 24.47 16.78
N ARG A 881 12.61 24.39 17.73
CA ARG A 881 12.32 23.93 19.10
C ARG A 881 11.24 24.78 19.77
N GLU A 882 11.28 26.09 19.59
CA GLU A 882 10.25 26.99 20.14
C GLU A 882 8.86 26.73 19.51
N ILE A 883 8.79 26.41 18.22
CA ILE A 883 7.53 26.09 17.52
C ILE A 883 6.99 24.71 17.90
N VAL A 884 7.85 23.69 17.91
CA VAL A 884 7.48 22.29 18.10
C VAL A 884 7.27 21.94 19.57
N GLY A 885 8.13 22.44 20.45
CA GLY A 885 8.35 21.95 21.82
C GLY A 885 9.68 21.22 21.94
N ASP A 886 10.12 20.94 23.16
CA ASP A 886 11.48 20.42 23.41
C ASP A 886 11.56 18.90 23.68
N GLY A 887 10.46 18.17 23.51
CA GLY A 887 10.36 16.71 23.67
C GLY A 887 10.58 16.17 25.09
N ARG A 888 11.40 16.83 25.92
CA ARG A 888 11.91 16.39 27.23
C ARG A 888 11.33 17.17 28.42
N THR A 889 11.12 18.49 28.30
CA THR A 889 10.58 19.36 29.38
C THR A 889 9.15 19.83 29.12
N GLY A 890 8.64 19.65 27.89
CA GLY A 890 7.25 19.86 27.52
C GLY A 890 7.05 20.95 26.47
N THR A 891 5.81 21.45 26.37
CA THR A 891 5.45 22.49 25.38
C THR A 891 6.02 23.85 25.80
N THR A 892 6.80 24.47 24.91
CA THR A 892 7.19 25.90 24.97
C THR A 892 5.94 26.81 24.89
N PRO A 893 6.05 28.09 25.27
CA PRO A 893 4.93 29.04 25.16
C PRO A 893 4.36 29.11 23.74
N THR A 894 5.22 29.17 22.73
CA THR A 894 4.80 29.23 21.31
C THR A 894 4.13 27.92 20.87
N SER A 895 4.73 26.77 21.16
CA SER A 895 4.13 25.45 20.88
C SER A 895 2.76 25.30 21.55
N ARG A 896 2.64 25.73 22.80
CA ARG A 896 1.38 25.68 23.56
C ARG A 896 0.31 26.55 22.92
N ALA A 897 0.66 27.76 22.49
CA ALA A 897 -0.24 28.65 21.78
C ALA A 897 -0.69 28.04 20.44
N LEU A 898 0.23 27.52 19.63
CA LEU A 898 -0.08 26.87 18.35
C LEU A 898 -0.98 25.64 18.54
N ARG A 899 -0.72 24.79 19.54
CA ARG A 899 -1.59 23.66 19.89
C ARG A 899 -2.97 24.10 20.36
N GLN A 900 -3.08 25.20 21.11
CA GLN A 900 -4.37 25.79 21.47
C GLN A 900 -5.14 26.28 20.23
N TYR A 901 -4.47 26.89 19.26
CA TYR A 901 -5.08 27.26 17.97
C TYR A 901 -5.50 26.04 17.16
N GLY A 902 -4.66 25.01 17.06
CA GLY A 902 -4.99 23.75 16.43
C GLY A 902 -6.21 23.08 17.06
N ARG A 903 -6.34 23.11 18.40
CA ARG A 903 -7.57 22.66 19.08
C ARG A 903 -8.80 23.47 18.68
N ARG A 904 -8.70 24.80 18.53
CA ARG A 904 -9.81 25.62 18.04
C ARG A 904 -10.22 25.22 16.61
N TRP A 905 -9.25 24.93 15.73
CA TRP A 905 -9.51 24.43 14.38
C TRP A 905 -10.19 23.07 14.40
N ALA A 906 -9.70 22.14 15.23
CA ALA A 906 -10.30 20.82 15.40
C ALA A 906 -11.76 20.92 15.85
N TRP A 907 -12.06 21.76 16.85
CA TRP A 907 -13.43 22.02 17.28
C TRP A 907 -14.30 22.65 16.19
N HIS A 908 -13.74 23.51 15.34
CA HIS A 908 -14.47 24.10 14.20
C HIS A 908 -14.84 23.04 13.16
N VAL A 909 -13.93 22.11 12.88
CA VAL A 909 -14.16 20.97 11.99
C VAL A 909 -15.17 19.99 12.60
N LEU A 910 -15.06 19.70 13.91
CA LEU A 910 -15.94 18.78 14.64
C LEU A 910 -17.31 19.37 15.03
N GLU A 911 -17.56 20.65 14.74
CA GLU A 911 -18.81 21.32 15.09
C GLU A 911 -20.04 20.60 14.52
N ALA A 912 -19.99 20.20 13.25
CA ALA A 912 -21.09 19.52 12.58
C ALA A 912 -21.45 18.16 13.22
N PRO A 913 -20.49 17.22 13.45
CA PRO A 913 -20.82 15.97 14.12
C PRO A 913 -21.28 16.18 15.57
N ILE A 914 -20.71 17.13 16.31
CA ILE A 914 -21.15 17.42 17.68
C ILE A 914 -22.59 17.96 17.69
N SER A 915 -22.90 18.90 16.80
CA SER A 915 -24.25 19.44 16.65
C SER A 915 -25.27 18.33 16.35
N TRP A 916 -24.92 17.39 15.47
CA TRP A 916 -25.78 16.25 15.15
C TRP A 916 -26.01 15.32 16.34
N ILE A 917 -24.96 15.02 17.12
CA ILE A 917 -25.06 14.21 18.34
C ILE A 917 -25.97 14.90 19.37
N VAL A 918 -25.77 16.19 19.63
CA VAL A 918 -26.60 16.96 20.57
C VAL A 918 -28.05 17.00 20.09
N SER A 919 -28.28 17.18 18.79
CA SER A 919 -29.62 17.16 18.20
C SER A 919 -30.29 15.79 18.37
N ALA A 920 -29.56 14.69 18.15
CA ALA A 920 -30.07 13.34 18.32
C ALA A 920 -30.41 13.03 19.80
N ILE A 921 -29.56 13.47 20.74
CA ILE A 921 -29.84 13.34 22.18
C ILE A 921 -31.08 14.14 22.55
N TYR A 922 -31.21 15.38 22.06
CA TYR A 922 -32.39 16.21 22.31
C TYR A 922 -33.66 15.51 21.82
N ILE A 923 -33.67 15.03 20.57
CA ILE A 923 -34.82 14.29 20.00
C ILE A 923 -35.13 13.05 20.84
N LEU A 924 -34.12 12.25 21.20
CA LEU A 924 -34.32 11.06 22.02
C LEU A 924 -34.97 11.40 23.37
N VAL A 925 -34.50 12.44 24.03
CA VAL A 925 -35.04 12.89 25.32
C VAL A 925 -36.46 13.41 25.17
N THR A 926 -36.73 14.28 24.20
CA THR A 926 -38.06 14.88 24.05
C THR A 926 -39.12 13.88 23.60
N VAL A 927 -38.74 12.90 22.77
CA VAL A 927 -39.63 11.80 22.36
C VAL A 927 -39.88 10.80 23.49
N MET A 928 -38.84 10.41 24.24
CA MET A 928 -38.97 9.39 25.31
C MET A 928 -39.60 9.94 26.59
N VAL A 929 -39.38 11.22 26.91
CA VAL A 929 -39.83 11.87 28.16
C VAL A 929 -41.09 12.74 27.91
N THR A 930 -41.60 12.79 26.68
CA THR A 930 -42.83 13.53 26.31
C THR A 930 -42.85 14.98 26.81
N THR A 931 -41.77 15.72 26.60
CA THR A 931 -41.73 17.17 26.89
C THR A 931 -41.29 17.97 25.67
N PRO A 932 -42.11 18.02 24.59
CA PRO A 932 -41.97 19.04 23.56
C PRO A 932 -42.19 20.44 24.16
N LEU A 933 -41.82 21.49 23.42
CA LEU A 933 -42.03 22.89 23.85
C LEU A 933 -43.49 23.18 24.22
N VAL A 934 -44.43 22.44 23.62
CA VAL A 934 -45.85 22.39 23.97
C VAL A 934 -46.06 22.09 25.45
N ALA A 935 -45.39 21.10 26.03
CA ALA A 935 -45.53 20.74 27.45
C ALA A 935 -44.98 21.84 28.38
N ILE A 936 -43.95 22.56 27.96
CA ILE A 936 -43.40 23.72 28.69
C ILE A 936 -44.40 24.90 28.65
N VAL A 937 -45.03 25.13 27.50
CA VAL A 937 -46.06 26.17 27.34
C VAL A 937 -47.33 25.82 28.13
N GLU A 938 -47.76 24.56 28.12
CA GLU A 938 -48.87 24.06 28.95
C GLU A 938 -48.59 24.23 30.45
N ALA A 939 -47.35 23.93 30.88
CA ALA A 939 -46.93 24.16 32.25
C ALA A 939 -46.87 25.66 32.62
N ALA A 940 -46.48 26.53 31.69
CA ALA A 940 -46.39 27.98 31.92
C ALA A 940 -47.76 28.67 31.92
N ILE A 941 -48.71 28.19 31.11
CA ILE A 941 -50.10 28.69 31.06
C ILE A 941 -50.93 28.07 32.21
N GLY A 942 -50.43 27.02 32.86
CA GLY A 942 -51.09 26.34 33.98
C GLY A 942 -52.31 25.52 33.57
N GLN A 943 -52.53 25.33 32.27
CA GLN A 943 -53.61 24.54 31.70
C GLN A 943 -53.12 23.81 30.43
N PRO A 944 -53.56 22.56 30.20
CA PRO A 944 -53.25 21.83 28.97
C PRO A 944 -53.91 22.51 27.76
N LEU A 945 -53.22 22.56 26.62
CA LEU A 945 -53.75 23.19 25.42
C LEU A 945 -54.83 22.25 24.81
N PRO A 946 -56.05 22.75 24.54
CA PRO A 946 -57.21 21.92 24.22
C PRO A 946 -56.99 21.01 23.01
N ALA A 947 -57.63 19.83 23.01
CA ALA A 947 -57.68 18.94 21.85
C ALA A 947 -58.38 19.64 20.67
N PHE A 948 -58.16 19.16 19.44
CA PHE A 948 -58.81 19.70 18.25
C PHE A 948 -60.29 19.28 18.20
N ASP A 949 -61.08 19.78 19.15
CA ASP A 949 -62.51 19.53 19.28
C ASP A 949 -63.28 20.86 19.14
N ASP A 950 -64.52 20.81 18.65
CA ASP A 950 -65.33 21.96 18.20
C ASP A 950 -65.73 22.97 19.31
N GLU A 951 -65.40 22.71 20.59
CA GLU A 951 -65.75 23.56 21.74
C GLU A 951 -64.59 24.41 22.32
N ALA A 952 -63.39 24.35 21.74
CA ALA A 952 -62.24 25.11 22.23
C ALA A 952 -62.27 26.60 21.82
N GLU A 953 -61.92 27.52 22.72
CA GLU A 953 -61.81 28.95 22.36
C GLU A 953 -60.82 29.14 21.19
N ALA A 954 -61.29 29.78 20.12
CA ALA A 954 -60.57 29.86 18.83
C ALA A 954 -59.13 30.38 18.96
N TRP A 955 -58.85 31.24 19.94
CA TRP A 955 -57.50 31.76 20.17
C TRP A 955 -56.55 30.72 20.80
N LEU A 956 -57.02 29.81 21.66
CA LEU A 956 -56.22 28.73 22.25
C LEU A 956 -55.82 27.68 21.21
N VAL A 957 -56.74 27.34 20.31
CA VAL A 957 -56.46 26.46 19.16
C VAL A 957 -55.41 27.11 18.24
N THR A 958 -55.55 28.41 17.98
CA THR A 958 -54.57 29.18 17.19
C THR A 958 -53.19 29.21 17.86
N VAL A 959 -53.12 29.41 19.18
CA VAL A 959 -51.87 29.36 19.95
C VAL A 959 -51.23 27.97 19.86
N LYS A 960 -52.00 26.89 20.02
CA LYS A 960 -51.50 25.52 19.88
C LYS A 960 -50.93 25.25 18.47
N TYR A 961 -51.59 25.72 17.41
CA TYR A 961 -51.05 25.63 16.06
C TYR A 961 -49.74 26.40 15.91
N ILE A 962 -49.66 27.62 16.43
CA ILE A 962 -48.43 28.43 16.37
C ILE A 962 -47.29 27.74 17.12
N VAL A 963 -47.55 27.19 18.32
CA VAL A 963 -46.56 26.49 19.12
C VAL A 963 -46.10 25.19 18.45
N ASN A 964 -47.02 24.39 17.89
CA ASN A 964 -46.66 23.18 17.14
C ASN A 964 -45.85 23.48 15.89
N VAL A 965 -46.19 24.55 15.18
CA VAL A 965 -45.41 25.03 14.02
C VAL A 965 -44.03 25.51 14.48
N ALA A 966 -43.94 26.27 15.57
CA ALA A 966 -42.66 26.71 16.13
C ALA A 966 -41.79 25.53 16.60
N ASP A 967 -42.37 24.55 17.27
CA ASP A 967 -41.66 23.33 17.72
C ASP A 967 -41.18 22.52 16.50
N SER A 968 -42.02 22.37 15.47
CA SER A 968 -41.64 21.72 14.21
C SER A 968 -40.50 22.44 13.49
N VAL A 969 -40.50 23.78 13.49
CA VAL A 969 -39.39 24.59 12.94
C VAL A 969 -38.12 24.41 13.76
N ILE A 970 -38.21 24.33 15.09
CA ILE A 970 -37.06 24.05 15.95
C ILE A 970 -36.47 22.68 15.66
N TYR A 971 -37.30 21.63 15.50
CA TYR A 971 -36.82 20.30 15.09
C TYR A 971 -36.21 20.30 13.69
N ALA A 972 -36.84 20.95 12.71
CA ALA A 972 -36.36 21.01 11.33
C ALA A 972 -34.99 21.68 11.22
N PHE A 973 -34.71 22.68 12.07
CA PHE A 973 -33.45 23.41 12.09
C PHE A 973 -32.59 23.11 13.33
N LEU A 974 -32.86 22.03 14.06
CA LEU A 974 -32.19 21.70 15.32
C LEU A 974 -30.65 21.61 15.18
N PRO A 975 -30.08 21.02 14.11
CA PRO A 975 -28.63 21.06 13.90
C PRO A 975 -28.09 22.49 13.75
N TRP A 976 -28.86 23.39 13.13
CA TRP A 976 -28.46 24.79 13.01
C TRP A 976 -28.51 25.50 14.37
N TRP A 977 -29.59 25.34 15.13
CA TRP A 977 -29.73 25.91 16.47
C TRP A 977 -28.68 25.41 17.45
N THR A 978 -28.40 24.10 17.46
CA THR A 978 -27.35 23.51 18.30
C THR A 978 -25.97 24.02 17.90
N THR A 979 -25.71 24.22 16.61
CA THR A 979 -24.48 24.87 16.14
C THR A 979 -24.36 26.29 16.68
N VAL A 980 -25.41 27.10 16.61
CA VAL A 980 -25.44 28.45 17.17
C VAL A 980 -25.21 28.42 18.68
N ALA A 981 -25.87 27.52 19.41
CA ALA A 981 -25.69 27.36 20.85
C ALA A 981 -24.26 26.97 21.22
N ILE A 982 -23.68 25.98 20.54
CA ILE A 982 -22.28 25.56 20.71
C ILE A 982 -21.35 26.76 20.50
N ARG A 983 -21.57 27.55 19.45
CA ARG A 983 -20.76 28.73 19.16
C ARG A 983 -20.91 29.81 20.23
N LEU A 984 -22.12 30.07 20.73
CA LEU A 984 -22.36 31.03 21.81
C LEU A 984 -21.61 30.61 23.09
N VAL A 985 -21.72 29.34 23.49
CA VAL A 985 -21.01 28.79 24.65
C VAL A 985 -19.49 28.88 24.45
N GLN A 986 -19.00 28.62 23.24
CA GLN A 986 -17.58 28.70 22.90
C GLN A 986 -17.09 30.12 22.56
N GLN A 987 -17.97 31.14 22.63
CA GLN A 987 -17.70 32.52 22.24
C GLN A 987 -17.16 32.67 20.81
N ARG A 988 -17.72 31.91 19.86
CA ARG A 988 -17.35 31.90 18.43
C ARG A 988 -18.34 32.69 17.58
N PRO A 989 -17.94 33.17 16.38
CA PRO A 989 -18.84 33.86 15.47
C PRO A 989 -19.98 32.96 14.98
N TRP A 990 -21.20 33.28 15.39
CA TRP A 990 -22.41 32.51 15.06
C TRP A 990 -22.80 32.53 13.57
N LEU A 991 -22.38 33.54 12.80
CA LEU A 991 -22.65 33.68 11.35
C LEU A 991 -21.67 32.91 10.44
N HIS A 992 -20.75 32.12 10.98
CA HIS A 992 -19.93 31.24 10.15
C HIS A 992 -20.81 30.22 9.42
N ARG A 993 -20.38 29.77 8.24
CA ARG A 993 -21.11 28.74 7.52
C ARG A 993 -21.25 27.49 8.39
N VAL A 994 -22.44 26.90 8.44
CA VAL A 994 -22.70 25.72 9.28
C VAL A 994 -22.24 24.43 8.60
N ALA A 995 -22.31 24.37 7.26
CA ALA A 995 -21.89 23.22 6.46
C ALA A 995 -20.70 23.53 5.55
N GLY A 996 -19.88 22.52 5.25
CA GLY A 996 -18.72 22.62 4.37
C GLY A 996 -17.53 23.32 5.05
N ARG A 997 -16.49 22.55 5.35
CA ARG A 997 -15.22 23.07 5.90
C ARG A 997 -14.19 23.12 4.79
N SER A 998 -13.45 24.22 4.73
CA SER A 998 -12.33 24.36 3.81
C SER A 998 -11.09 24.88 4.52
N ILE A 999 -9.93 24.37 4.09
CA ILE A 999 -8.60 24.81 4.47
C ILE A 999 -7.93 25.31 3.20
N LEU A 1000 -7.61 26.60 3.18
CA LEU A 1000 -6.82 27.22 2.12
C LEU A 1000 -5.40 27.44 2.63
N ILE A 1001 -4.42 26.91 1.90
CA ILE A 1001 -3.00 27.03 2.19
C ILE A 1001 -2.37 27.98 1.17
N GLY A 1002 -1.76 29.06 1.66
CA GLY A 1002 -1.02 30.01 0.84
C GLY A 1002 0.47 29.96 1.17
N ASP A 1003 1.30 29.42 0.29
CA ASP A 1003 2.75 29.44 0.48
C ASP A 1003 3.48 29.32 -0.86
N VAL A 1004 4.81 29.37 -0.85
CA VAL A 1004 5.62 29.06 -2.04
C VAL A 1004 5.25 27.67 -2.59
N PRO A 1005 5.35 27.44 -3.91
CA PRO A 1005 4.70 26.30 -4.57
C PRO A 1005 4.97 24.94 -3.92
N TRP A 1006 6.22 24.62 -3.58
CA TRP A 1006 6.57 23.32 -2.99
C TRP A 1006 5.99 23.15 -1.57
N VAL A 1007 6.03 24.19 -0.72
CA VAL A 1007 5.47 24.15 0.64
C VAL A 1007 3.95 24.02 0.58
N ALA A 1008 3.31 24.83 -0.25
CA ALA A 1008 1.86 24.81 -0.45
C ALA A 1008 1.37 23.41 -0.86
N GLN A 1009 2.03 22.79 -1.85
CA GLN A 1009 1.72 21.44 -2.33
C GLN A 1009 2.02 20.36 -1.28
N SER A 1010 3.16 20.44 -0.58
CA SER A 1010 3.50 19.49 0.48
C SER A 1010 2.50 19.53 1.64
N VAL A 1011 2.10 20.73 2.09
CA VAL A 1011 1.14 20.89 3.18
C VAL A 1011 -0.28 20.51 2.74
N GLU A 1012 -0.65 20.75 1.48
CA GLU A 1012 -1.90 20.24 0.91
C GLU A 1012 -1.95 18.71 0.93
N ALA A 1013 -0.88 18.06 0.48
CA ALA A 1013 -0.77 16.60 0.51
C ALA A 1013 -0.82 16.07 1.95
N PHE A 1014 -0.10 16.71 2.88
CA PHE A 1014 -0.13 16.37 4.31
C PHE A 1014 -1.55 16.48 4.91
N ALA A 1015 -2.22 17.61 4.71
CA ALA A 1015 -3.55 17.84 5.26
C ALA A 1015 -4.58 16.90 4.63
N SER A 1016 -4.50 16.69 3.31
CA SER A 1016 -5.41 15.78 2.59
C SER A 1016 -5.26 14.33 3.07
N LYS A 1017 -4.02 13.84 3.23
CA LYS A 1017 -3.74 12.49 3.77
C LYS A 1017 -4.19 12.35 5.23
N THR A 1018 -4.07 13.42 6.04
CA THR A 1018 -4.58 13.43 7.42
C THR A 1018 -6.11 13.30 7.49
N PHE A 1019 -6.84 13.94 6.58
CA PHE A 1019 -8.31 13.86 6.51
C PHE A 1019 -8.84 12.68 5.68
N ALA A 1020 -7.98 11.89 5.03
CA ALA A 1020 -8.39 10.82 4.10
C ALA A 1020 -9.35 9.80 4.76
N LEU A 1021 -9.14 9.50 6.05
CA LEU A 1021 -9.96 8.55 6.81
C LEU A 1021 -11.14 9.17 7.58
N ALA A 1022 -11.24 10.51 7.60
CA ALA A 1022 -12.32 11.22 8.28
C ALA A 1022 -13.68 10.87 7.69
N TYR A 1023 -14.74 10.90 8.51
CA TYR A 1023 -16.11 10.87 8.01
C TYR A 1023 -16.38 12.14 7.19
N SER A 1024 -17.25 12.07 6.19
CA SER A 1024 -17.61 13.22 5.34
C SER A 1024 -18.11 14.41 6.17
N ILE A 1025 -18.84 14.16 7.26
CA ILE A 1025 -19.33 15.19 8.19
C ILE A 1025 -18.19 15.88 8.99
N ALA A 1026 -17.03 15.23 9.11
CA ALA A 1026 -15.85 15.69 9.83
C ALA A 1026 -14.65 15.96 8.89
N THR A 1027 -14.89 16.05 7.58
CA THR A 1027 -13.84 16.29 6.58
C THR A 1027 -13.70 17.78 6.26
N ALA A 1028 -12.53 18.17 5.77
CA ALA A 1028 -12.28 19.49 5.23
C ALA A 1028 -11.78 19.40 3.79
N SER A 1029 -12.32 20.26 2.92
CA SER A 1029 -11.77 20.49 1.59
C SER A 1029 -10.44 21.23 1.74
N VAL A 1030 -9.36 20.65 1.26
CA VAL A 1030 -8.04 21.28 1.26
C VAL A 1030 -7.76 21.84 -0.13
N ALA A 1031 -7.16 23.03 -0.19
CA ALA A 1031 -6.65 23.61 -1.42
C ALA A 1031 -5.40 24.44 -1.10
N SER A 1032 -4.46 24.49 -2.03
CA SER A 1032 -3.28 25.36 -1.91
C SER A 1032 -2.99 26.17 -3.16
N ALA A 1033 -2.31 27.30 -2.98
CA ALA A 1033 -1.82 28.13 -4.07
C ALA A 1033 -0.72 29.09 -3.62
N ASN A 1034 0.04 29.61 -4.58
CA ASN A 1034 1.06 30.63 -4.31
C ASN A 1034 0.42 32.01 -4.06
N PRO A 1035 0.58 32.63 -2.86
CA PRO A 1035 0.02 33.94 -2.55
C PRO A 1035 0.64 35.08 -3.36
N ASN A 1036 1.82 34.89 -3.94
CA ASN A 1036 2.50 35.88 -4.78
C ASN A 1036 2.08 35.81 -6.26
N ASP A 1037 1.27 34.83 -6.63
CA ASP A 1037 0.92 34.56 -8.03
C ASP A 1037 -0.57 34.25 -8.17
N HIS A 1038 -0.97 32.98 -8.03
CA HIS A 1038 -2.28 32.53 -8.47
C HIS A 1038 -3.30 32.30 -7.33
N LEU A 1039 -2.96 32.51 -6.05
CA LEU A 1039 -3.93 32.33 -4.94
C LEU A 1039 -5.16 33.22 -5.09
N VAL A 1040 -4.96 34.47 -5.50
CA VAL A 1040 -6.05 35.42 -5.70
C VAL A 1040 -7.00 34.93 -6.78
N HIS A 1041 -6.46 34.59 -7.95
CA HIS A 1041 -7.27 34.21 -9.10
C HIS A 1041 -7.91 32.82 -8.95
N ARG A 1042 -7.19 31.87 -8.35
CA ARG A 1042 -7.61 30.48 -8.27
C ARG A 1042 -8.54 30.16 -7.10
N HIS A 1043 -8.38 30.85 -5.96
CA HIS A 1043 -9.08 30.44 -4.72
C HIS A 1043 -9.82 31.53 -3.96
N THR A 1044 -9.53 32.82 -4.12
CA THR A 1044 -10.24 33.85 -3.30
C THR A 1044 -11.75 33.90 -3.55
N HIS A 1045 -12.22 33.46 -4.71
CA HIS A 1045 -13.66 33.31 -5.00
C HIS A 1045 -14.32 32.11 -4.30
N ARG A 1046 -13.52 31.20 -3.71
CA ARG A 1046 -13.98 30.02 -2.96
C ARG A 1046 -13.92 30.22 -1.44
N VAL A 1047 -13.30 31.31 -0.97
CA VAL A 1047 -13.19 31.64 0.45
C VAL A 1047 -14.52 32.17 0.95
N VAL A 1048 -15.03 31.59 2.04
CA VAL A 1048 -16.30 31.96 2.66
C VAL A 1048 -16.14 32.13 4.17
N ARG A 1049 -17.17 32.66 4.86
CA ARG A 1049 -17.16 32.75 6.33
C ARG A 1049 -16.99 31.37 6.96
N GLY A 1050 -15.95 31.22 7.79
CA GLY A 1050 -15.60 29.94 8.41
C GLY A 1050 -14.62 29.09 7.59
N SER A 1051 -14.07 29.58 6.48
CA SER A 1051 -12.88 28.98 5.86
C SER A 1051 -11.66 29.14 6.76
N LEU A 1052 -10.85 28.10 6.88
CA LEU A 1052 -9.57 28.11 7.58
C LEU A 1052 -8.49 28.53 6.59
N LEU A 1053 -7.63 29.47 7.00
CA LEU A 1053 -6.59 30.03 6.16
C LEU A 1053 -5.24 29.89 6.86
N VAL A 1054 -4.31 29.14 6.25
CA VAL A 1054 -2.90 29.07 6.65
C VAL A 1054 -2.08 29.78 5.59
N VAL A 1055 -1.28 30.77 5.96
CA VAL A 1055 -0.43 31.47 4.99
C VAL A 1055 0.98 31.64 5.53
N GLY A 1056 1.96 31.17 4.75
CA GLY A 1056 3.37 31.44 4.95
C GLY A 1056 3.69 32.88 4.55
N ARG A 1057 4.26 33.64 5.48
CA ARG A 1057 4.68 35.02 5.23
C ARG A 1057 6.19 35.05 5.00
N PRO A 1058 6.65 35.48 3.81
CA PRO A 1058 8.06 35.77 3.58
C PRO A 1058 8.58 36.78 4.60
N ASP A 1059 9.82 36.61 5.06
CA ASP A 1059 10.44 37.54 6.01
C ASP A 1059 10.84 38.83 5.30
N GLY A 1060 9.99 39.86 5.36
CA GLY A 1060 10.26 41.13 4.68
C GLY A 1060 11.40 41.96 5.29
N ARG A 1061 12.02 41.50 6.38
CA ARG A 1061 13.29 42.06 6.88
C ARG A 1061 14.44 41.76 5.92
N LEU A 1062 14.34 40.69 5.14
CA LEU A 1062 15.20 40.44 3.99
C LEU A 1062 14.70 41.29 2.83
N SER A 1063 15.51 42.25 2.38
CA SER A 1063 15.14 43.22 1.34
C SER A 1063 14.68 42.55 0.04
N SER A 1064 15.24 41.38 -0.29
CA SER A 1064 14.86 40.56 -1.44
C SER A 1064 13.44 39.97 -1.33
N LEU A 1065 12.88 39.87 -0.12
CA LEU A 1065 11.56 39.28 0.14
C LEU A 1065 10.49 40.31 0.50
N THR A 1066 10.82 41.59 0.66
CA THR A 1066 9.84 42.64 1.05
C THR A 1066 8.67 42.74 0.07
N THR A 1067 8.93 42.67 -1.24
CA THR A 1067 7.86 42.68 -2.26
C THR A 1067 6.97 41.43 -2.18
N ALA A 1068 7.57 40.27 -1.93
CA ALA A 1068 6.86 39.01 -1.76
C ALA A 1068 5.98 39.03 -0.49
N GLU A 1069 6.49 39.58 0.60
CA GLU A 1069 5.73 39.79 1.83
C GLU A 1069 4.51 40.70 1.60
N ALA A 1070 4.71 41.83 0.89
CA ALA A 1070 3.65 42.77 0.57
C ALA A 1070 2.56 42.13 -0.33
N ALA A 1071 2.98 41.39 -1.37
CA ALA A 1071 2.07 40.65 -2.24
C ALA A 1071 1.26 39.61 -1.46
N CYS A 1072 1.91 38.84 -0.59
CA CYS A 1072 1.25 37.90 0.30
C CYS A 1072 0.21 38.57 1.20
N CYS A 1073 0.57 39.69 1.84
CA CYS A 1073 -0.36 40.46 2.68
C CYS A 1073 -1.57 40.99 1.89
N LEU A 1074 -1.39 41.43 0.65
CA LEU A 1074 -2.48 41.90 -0.23
C LEU A 1074 -3.43 40.76 -0.62
N SER A 1075 -2.87 39.60 -0.99
CA SER A 1075 -3.63 38.40 -1.33
C SER A 1075 -4.48 37.92 -0.16
N VAL A 1076 -3.89 37.92 1.04
CA VAL A 1076 -4.59 37.58 2.29
C VAL A 1076 -5.71 38.56 2.60
N ARG A 1077 -5.46 39.88 2.52
CA ARG A 1077 -6.49 40.89 2.75
C ARG A 1077 -7.66 40.74 1.77
N SER A 1078 -7.36 40.41 0.52
CA SER A 1078 -8.39 40.16 -0.51
C SER A 1078 -9.24 38.93 -0.19
N ALA A 1079 -8.62 37.85 0.30
CA ALA A 1079 -9.32 36.66 0.76
C ALA A 1079 -10.25 36.96 1.96
N VAL A 1080 -9.74 37.71 2.94
CA VAL A 1080 -10.49 38.11 4.13
C VAL A 1080 -11.66 39.02 3.75
N HIS A 1081 -11.43 40.06 2.95
CA HIS A 1081 -12.47 41.00 2.55
C HIS A 1081 -13.66 40.31 1.85
N ARG A 1082 -13.40 39.35 0.95
CA ARG A 1082 -14.45 38.56 0.30
C ARG A 1082 -15.24 37.66 1.26
N ALA A 1083 -14.61 37.16 2.33
CA ALA A 1083 -15.33 36.42 3.35
C ALA A 1083 -16.36 37.30 4.10
N PHE A 1084 -16.12 38.61 4.21
CA PHE A 1084 -16.97 39.51 5.00
C PHE A 1084 -17.98 40.33 4.19
N CYS A 1085 -17.78 40.54 2.88
CA CYS A 1085 -18.68 41.33 2.01
C CYS A 1085 -20.00 40.61 1.63
N PHE A 1086 -20.95 40.58 2.56
CA PHE A 1086 -22.39 40.65 2.32
C PHE A 1086 -22.99 41.64 3.34
N PRO A 1087 -23.94 42.51 2.95
CA PRO A 1087 -24.17 43.78 3.63
C PRO A 1087 -24.96 43.60 4.93
N SER A 1088 -24.37 43.97 6.06
CA SER A 1088 -25.06 44.71 7.11
C SER A 1088 -24.02 45.33 8.04
N GLU A 1089 -24.21 46.61 8.27
CA GLU A 1089 -23.38 47.44 9.12
C GLU A 1089 -23.36 46.95 10.57
N ARG A 1090 -22.23 47.22 11.21
CA ARG A 1090 -21.98 47.25 12.66
C ARG A 1090 -21.92 45.90 13.37
N ILE A 1091 -20.78 45.73 14.05
CA ILE A 1091 -20.45 44.73 15.08
C ILE A 1091 -20.07 43.37 14.49
N LEU A 1092 -18.76 43.11 14.36
CA LEU A 1092 -18.10 41.90 14.88
C LEU A 1092 -16.60 41.90 14.58
N ARG A 1093 -15.82 41.54 15.60
CA ARG A 1093 -14.37 41.39 15.59
C ARG A 1093 -13.93 40.36 14.54
N ALA A 1094 -12.91 40.70 13.75
CA ALA A 1094 -12.25 39.80 12.83
C ALA A 1094 -11.35 38.82 13.61
N GLU A 1095 -11.73 37.54 13.66
CA GLU A 1095 -10.84 36.40 13.91
C GLU A 1095 -11.10 35.43 12.74
N LEU A 1096 -10.14 34.79 12.08
CA LEU A 1096 -8.88 34.22 12.53
C LEU A 1096 -7.96 34.06 11.30
N LEU A 1097 -6.77 34.66 11.33
CA LEU A 1097 -5.73 34.54 10.29
C LEU A 1097 -4.47 34.00 10.96
N ILE A 1098 -3.95 32.86 10.50
CA ILE A 1098 -2.64 32.37 10.95
C ILE A 1098 -1.61 32.84 9.92
N VAL A 1099 -0.88 33.90 10.29
CA VAL A 1099 0.33 34.34 9.59
C VAL A 1099 1.52 33.80 10.37
N LEU A 1100 2.19 32.80 9.81
CA LEU A 1100 3.46 32.35 10.36
C LEU A 1100 4.57 33.18 9.71
N SER A 1101 5.17 34.08 10.50
CA SER A 1101 6.43 34.74 10.13
C SER A 1101 7.55 33.86 10.68
N ILE A 1102 8.32 33.23 9.80
CA ILE A 1102 9.53 32.50 10.20
C ILE A 1102 10.63 33.55 10.32
N ALA A 1103 11.09 33.82 11.54
CA ALA A 1103 12.12 34.82 11.82
C ALA A 1103 13.33 34.21 12.53
N SER A 1104 14.51 34.60 12.07
CA SER A 1104 15.75 34.64 12.87
C SER A 1104 15.68 35.75 13.94
N VAL A 1105 15.89 35.30 15.19
CA VAL A 1105 16.41 35.90 16.45
C VAL A 1105 15.99 37.32 16.90
N SER A 1106 15.17 37.37 17.97
CA SER A 1106 15.37 38.09 19.26
C SER A 1106 14.16 37.77 20.18
N PRO A 1107 14.28 37.66 21.53
CA PRO A 1107 13.18 37.23 22.39
C PRO A 1107 12.20 38.38 22.64
N ILE A 1108 11.49 38.80 21.59
CA ILE A 1108 10.37 39.73 21.69
C ILE A 1108 9.21 39.07 20.97
N ALA A 1109 8.44 38.30 21.76
CA ALA A 1109 7.11 37.79 21.52
C ALA A 1109 6.72 37.60 20.04
N LEU A 1110 6.69 36.33 19.58
CA LEU A 1110 5.76 35.88 18.54
C LEU A 1110 4.32 36.17 19.03
N ARG A 1111 3.87 37.42 18.89
CA ARG A 1111 2.46 37.77 19.06
C ARG A 1111 1.76 37.38 17.77
N PRO A 1112 0.67 36.58 17.81
CA PRO A 1112 -0.23 36.51 16.68
C PRO A 1112 -0.70 37.93 16.37
N VAL A 1113 -0.34 38.46 15.20
CA VAL A 1113 -0.78 39.78 14.77
C VAL A 1113 -2.25 39.67 14.39
N VAL A 1114 -3.11 39.99 15.35
CA VAL A 1114 -4.51 40.35 15.09
C VAL A 1114 -4.48 41.74 14.45
N PHE A 1115 -4.90 41.85 13.19
CA PHE A 1115 -5.12 43.16 12.58
C PHE A 1115 -6.30 43.84 13.31
N ALA A 1116 -5.99 44.75 14.23
CA ALA A 1116 -6.94 45.74 14.72
C ALA A 1116 -6.75 47.04 13.90
N PRO A 1117 -7.83 47.67 13.38
CA PRO A 1117 -7.69 48.96 12.71
C PRO A 1117 -7.43 50.06 13.76
N CYS A 1118 -6.26 50.69 13.69
CA CYS A 1118 -5.98 51.93 14.42
C CYS A 1118 -6.70 53.08 13.72
N LEU A 1119 -7.81 53.56 14.31
CA LEU A 1119 -8.36 54.89 14.06
C LEU A 1119 -7.95 55.77 15.23
N GLN A 1120 -6.89 56.56 15.06
CA GLN A 1120 -6.66 57.74 15.88
C GLN A 1120 -6.91 58.97 15.01
N HIS A 1121 -7.91 59.74 15.44
CA HIS A 1121 -8.20 61.07 14.96
C HIS A 1121 -7.01 62.00 15.19
N SER A 1122 -6.60 62.69 14.13
CA SER A 1122 -6.12 64.06 14.22
C SER A 1122 -6.49 64.79 12.94
N ALA A 1123 -7.60 65.53 13.00
CA ALA A 1123 -7.95 66.53 12.02
C ALA A 1123 -7.35 67.87 12.47
N SER A 1124 -6.52 68.50 11.63
CA SER A 1124 -6.52 69.96 11.43
C SER A 1124 -5.35 70.42 10.53
N CYS A 1125 -5.71 71.26 9.55
CA CYS A 1125 -4.89 72.26 8.83
C CYS A 1125 -3.92 71.78 7.73
N LEU A 1126 -3.77 72.42 6.57
CA LEU A 1126 -4.36 73.60 5.91
C LEU A 1126 -3.89 73.59 4.44
N LEU A 1127 -4.75 74.07 3.53
CA LEU A 1127 -4.46 74.78 2.27
C LEU A 1127 -3.91 74.05 1.01
N HIS A 1128 -4.83 73.92 0.04
CA HIS A 1128 -4.65 74.06 -1.42
C HIS A 1128 -3.87 75.36 -1.80
N PRO A 1129 -3.38 75.60 -3.06
CA PRO A 1129 -4.12 75.35 -4.31
C PRO A 1129 -3.34 75.04 -5.63
N PHE A 1130 -4.13 74.74 -6.69
CA PHE A 1130 -3.86 74.75 -8.16
C PHE A 1130 -2.90 73.70 -8.75
N CYS A 1131 -3.11 73.07 -9.93
CA CYS A 1131 -3.87 73.46 -11.14
C CYS A 1131 -4.20 72.22 -12.03
N LEU A 1132 -5.39 72.25 -12.67
CA LEU A 1132 -5.80 71.84 -14.05
C LEU A 1132 -4.95 70.78 -14.81
N SER A 1133 -5.45 69.75 -15.50
CA SER A 1133 -6.63 69.58 -16.39
C SER A 1133 -6.88 68.06 -16.64
N ALA A 1134 -8.10 67.51 -16.54
CA ALA A 1134 -9.07 67.24 -17.63
C ALA A 1134 -8.49 66.47 -18.85
N THR A 1135 -9.07 65.44 -19.48
CA THR A 1135 -10.36 64.70 -19.41
C THR A 1135 -10.35 63.60 -20.48
N SER A 1136 -11.02 62.47 -20.22
CA SER A 1136 -11.63 61.52 -21.20
C SER A 1136 -10.69 60.74 -22.14
N CYS A 1137 -10.97 59.53 -22.65
CA CYS A 1137 -12.24 58.88 -22.93
C CYS A 1137 -12.06 57.34 -23.00
N SER A 1138 -13.19 56.64 -22.97
CA SER A 1138 -13.41 55.23 -22.65
C SER A 1138 -13.22 54.20 -23.77
N ARG A 1139 -12.85 52.98 -23.36
CA ARG A 1139 -13.33 51.63 -23.75
C ARG A 1139 -14.15 51.47 -25.06
N LYS A 1140 -13.76 50.47 -25.86
CA LYS A 1140 -14.51 49.20 -26.17
C LYS A 1140 -13.67 48.32 -27.11
N SER A 1141 -13.21 47.16 -26.67
CA SER A 1141 -13.78 45.81 -26.87
C SER A 1141 -13.24 45.09 -28.11
N LEU A 1142 -12.52 43.98 -27.92
CA LEU A 1142 -12.41 42.93 -28.95
C LEU A 1142 -12.13 41.57 -28.29
N PHE A 1143 -12.86 40.56 -28.75
CA PHE A 1143 -12.80 39.16 -28.34
C PHE A 1143 -12.48 38.31 -29.59
N MET A 1144 -11.56 37.35 -29.42
CA MET A 1144 -11.29 36.10 -30.16
C MET A 1144 -11.36 36.04 -31.71
N HIS A 1145 -10.27 35.67 -32.37
CA HIS A 1145 -9.85 34.28 -32.69
C HIS A 1145 -8.65 34.29 -33.67
N PHE A 1146 -7.68 33.39 -33.50
CA PHE A 1146 -6.68 33.06 -34.52
C PHE A 1146 -6.49 31.54 -34.60
N LEU A 1147 -6.63 31.00 -35.82
CA LEU A 1147 -6.10 29.71 -36.27
C LEU A 1147 -5.32 29.99 -37.58
N THR A 1148 -4.01 29.73 -37.50
CA THR A 1148 -2.98 29.30 -38.48
C THR A 1148 -3.36 28.95 -39.94
N PRO A 1149 -2.39 28.68 -40.85
CA PRO A 1149 -1.10 29.34 -41.14
C PRO A 1149 -0.85 29.52 -42.67
N CYS A 1150 0.23 30.20 -43.08
CA CYS A 1150 0.70 30.25 -44.47
C CYS A 1150 2.22 29.95 -44.55
N PRO A 1151 2.74 29.23 -45.58
CA PRO A 1151 4.13 28.76 -45.62
C PRO A 1151 5.06 29.51 -46.60
N ARG A 1152 6.37 29.38 -46.33
CA ARG A 1152 7.55 29.30 -47.25
C ARG A 1152 8.09 30.56 -47.98
N ARG A 1153 9.45 30.56 -48.04
CA ARG A 1153 10.45 31.35 -48.82
C ARG A 1153 10.65 32.78 -48.27
N HIS A 1154 11.84 33.25 -47.93
CA HIS A 1154 13.22 32.95 -48.35
C HIS A 1154 14.18 32.87 -47.15
#